data_AF-A0A4P6XKP5-F1
#
_entry.id   AF-A0A4P6XKP5-F1
#
_cell.length_a   1.000
_cell.length_b   1.000
_cell.length_c   1.000
_cell.angle_alpha   90.00
_cell.angle_beta   90.00
_cell.angle_gamma   90.00
#
_symmetry.space_group_name_H-M   'P 1'
#
loop_
_entity.id
_entity.type
_entity.pdbx_description
1 polymer ?
#
loop_
_entity_poly.entity_id
_entity_poly.type
_entity_poly.pdbx_seq_one_letter_code
_entity_poly.pdbx_strand_id
1 'polypeptide(L)'
;MSDKVHISGLEGRAIVGLDHWQKPVPHPVAIDADFATDFSKASETDNLHYSLNYAVISSKIAGFLADRQQHNFRSLGGLGTAVLRDALQEEIANSTAVEVTVSAPKVDIRAPVSYTASTTGKLLYQIHGLRALTLIGVFTFERLNKQYVLLDIAMHVTEPHLNVGRVSEAVSNYLEAANFKTVEALVALACQWIFQNFETVASASVRVTKPNAIVYTDGVGVLCRYLREDFAHKPALRVESLETSKSADSRPNSPSFDLPVDTESDYSGTHDVYVAFGLNQGDQIANISRALQLLEEYPQIAVKSTSSLYVSKPMYYTEQPDFYNGAALLSVTNMTPHELLDVLKKIEYAELGRVKTFENCPRPIDLDIVLFARKTVTSPDLVIPHKAMLDRTFVLQPLCELLPPDFTHPVTAEPVHKHLSSLLLAVADTDVQELLKLVLVTPGTRGRRLRANHDGTSPSVVMAIFNATPDSFSDGGDKLALLKEEVVAEALAMKQAGATIIDVGGVSTRPGSSEPSSEEELARVLPVVEAIRAEPKLDDVLVSVDTYRAAVAEAVLAAGADIINDILMGLYEPEIFSVVARSGCGYVMNHTRGTPATMSQFTEYGPAESTADGTLVEYHIDETSGVLPVLPAAERNLVDGICRELAAQLNVAAQHSVRKWQVILDPGIGFAKNMSQNLAIIRHARRFKKYAQIDLVLHSYTSFHGMAMLMGASRKGFLGTLTGQKDALRRVVSSTAAAVACVQQGADIVRVHDVQETTEALQVADAVYKGSLST
;
A
#
# COMPACT_ATOMS: atom_id res chain seq x y z
N MET A 1 7.40 42.96 43.38
CA MET A 1 8.66 42.19 43.32
C MET A 1 8.44 40.95 44.15
N SER A 2 8.82 39.76 43.69
CA SER A 2 8.68 38.52 44.47
C SER A 2 10.07 38.05 44.85
N ASP A 3 10.64 38.63 45.89
CA ASP A 3 11.92 38.15 46.38
C ASP A 3 11.70 36.76 46.98
N LYS A 4 12.66 35.85 46.78
CA LYS A 4 12.54 34.45 47.20
C LYS A 4 13.72 34.02 48.04
N VAL A 5 13.46 33.35 49.16
CA VAL A 5 14.46 32.49 49.83
C VAL A 5 14.23 31.07 49.38
N HIS A 6 15.29 30.43 48.91
CA HIS A 6 15.26 29.05 48.47
C HIS A 6 16.15 28.21 49.38
N ILE A 7 15.58 27.14 49.94
CA ILE A 7 16.30 26.09 50.65
C ILE A 7 16.14 24.82 49.81
N SER A 8 17.25 24.20 49.41
CA SER A 8 17.23 22.97 48.61
C SER A 8 17.98 21.82 49.27
N GLY A 9 17.48 20.61 49.02
CA GLY A 9 18.19 19.36 49.25
C GLY A 9 18.30 18.97 50.72
N LEU A 10 17.35 19.33 51.58
CA LEU A 10 17.36 18.86 52.97
C LEU A 10 17.04 17.37 53.02
N GLU A 11 18.06 16.54 53.20
CA GLU A 11 17.94 15.09 53.24
C GLU A 11 17.38 14.58 54.58
N GLY A 12 16.49 13.59 54.50
CA GLY A 12 16.00 12.86 55.67
C GLY A 12 15.37 11.53 55.30
N ARG A 13 14.71 10.89 56.28
CA ARG A 13 14.04 9.60 56.08
C ARG A 13 12.63 9.63 56.66
N ALA A 14 11.66 9.14 55.90
CA ALA A 14 10.26 9.09 56.33
C ALA A 14 9.51 7.92 55.65
N ILE A 15 8.47 7.41 56.29
CA ILE A 15 7.58 6.41 55.70
C ILE A 15 6.52 7.14 54.87
N VAL A 16 6.74 7.21 53.55
CA VAL A 16 5.91 7.94 52.58
C VAL A 16 5.20 7.02 51.58
N GLY A 17 5.23 5.71 51.83
CA GLY A 17 4.70 4.68 50.94
C GLY A 17 5.10 3.27 51.41
N LEU A 18 4.87 2.28 50.56
CA LEU A 18 5.29 0.89 50.76
C LEU A 18 6.63 0.64 50.03
N ASP A 19 7.41 -0.36 50.47
CA ASP A 19 8.57 -0.87 49.74
C ASP A 19 8.18 -1.98 48.73
N HIS A 20 9.16 -2.47 47.97
CA HIS A 20 8.99 -3.56 47.00
C HIS A 20 8.39 -4.86 47.58
N TRP A 21 8.39 -5.02 48.92
CA TRP A 21 7.81 -6.16 49.63
C TRP A 21 6.47 -5.81 50.31
N GLN A 22 5.84 -4.70 49.91
CA GLN A 22 4.59 -4.16 50.44
C GLN A 22 4.65 -3.80 51.94
N LYS A 23 5.83 -3.42 52.45
CA LYS A 23 6.04 -3.04 53.86
C LYS A 23 6.25 -1.52 54.02
N PRO A 24 5.67 -0.88 55.04
CA PRO A 24 5.88 0.53 55.32
C PRO A 24 7.24 0.75 56.02
N VAL A 25 8.28 1.07 55.26
CA VAL A 25 9.64 1.32 55.78
C VAL A 25 10.12 2.75 55.47
N PRO A 26 11.05 3.32 56.27
CA PRO A 26 11.54 4.68 56.03
C PRO A 26 12.41 4.80 54.77
N HIS A 27 11.95 5.61 53.81
CA HIS A 27 12.63 5.89 52.54
C HIS A 27 13.44 7.19 52.62
N PRO A 28 14.55 7.32 51.86
CA PRO A 28 15.27 8.58 51.72
C PRO A 28 14.41 9.60 50.96
N VAL A 29 14.28 10.79 51.53
CA VAL A 29 13.54 11.92 50.96
C VAL A 29 14.40 13.18 51.03
N ALA A 30 14.22 14.08 50.09
CA ALA A 30 14.80 15.41 50.08
C ALA A 30 13.67 16.44 50.13
N ILE A 31 13.86 17.51 50.89
CA ILE A 31 12.90 18.61 51.00
C ILE A 31 13.53 19.90 50.49
N ASP A 32 12.82 20.53 49.56
CA ASP A 32 13.05 21.89 49.11
C ASP A 32 11.94 22.80 49.65
N ALA A 33 12.28 24.01 50.07
CA ALA A 33 11.34 24.99 50.58
C ALA A 33 11.63 26.38 50.01
N ASP A 34 10.63 26.96 49.35
CA ASP A 34 10.65 28.29 48.74
C ASP A 34 9.75 29.24 49.51
N PHE A 35 10.29 30.40 49.91
CA PHE A 35 9.58 31.44 50.65
C PHE A 35 9.56 32.73 49.83
N ALA A 36 8.38 33.19 49.43
CA ALA A 36 8.20 34.48 48.79
C ALA A 36 7.98 35.57 49.85
N THR A 37 8.85 36.58 49.90
CA THR A 37 8.78 37.68 50.86
C THR A 37 9.27 38.99 50.23
N ASP A 38 9.15 40.11 50.95
CA ASP A 38 9.60 41.43 50.52
C ASP A 38 10.84 41.84 51.31
N PHE A 39 12.00 41.96 50.65
CA PHE A 39 13.25 42.37 51.30
C PHE A 39 13.53 43.86 51.23
N SER A 40 12.58 44.69 50.78
CA SER A 40 12.83 46.14 50.61
C SER A 40 13.37 46.77 51.90
N LYS A 41 12.75 46.47 53.05
CA LYS A 41 13.20 46.97 54.37
C LYS A 41 14.54 46.39 54.81
N ALA A 42 14.79 45.10 54.56
CA ALA A 42 16.07 44.48 54.91
C ALA A 42 17.21 45.08 54.08
N SER A 43 16.97 45.34 52.79
CA SER A 43 17.93 45.93 51.86
C SER A 43 18.22 47.40 52.17
N GLU A 44 17.22 48.16 52.60
CA GLU A 44 17.37 49.58 52.97
C GLU A 44 18.07 49.77 54.33
N THR A 45 17.83 48.87 55.29
CA THR A 45 18.27 49.04 56.68
C THR A 45 19.44 48.16 57.10
N ASP A 46 19.87 47.23 56.23
CA ASP A 46 20.90 46.21 56.49
C ASP A 46 20.68 45.49 57.85
N ASN A 47 19.42 45.18 58.16
CA ASN A 47 19.02 44.60 59.44
C ASN A 47 18.43 43.20 59.27
N LEU A 48 19.12 42.22 59.86
CA LEU A 48 18.75 40.79 59.90
C LEU A 48 17.34 40.54 60.44
N HIS A 49 16.79 41.43 61.27
CA HIS A 49 15.43 41.32 61.79
C HIS A 49 14.36 41.32 60.70
N TYR A 50 14.61 41.98 59.57
CA TYR A 50 13.69 42.02 58.43
C TYR A 50 14.01 40.96 57.36
N SER A 51 14.94 40.05 57.63
CA SER A 51 15.30 38.94 56.75
C SER A 51 14.84 37.59 57.30
N LEU A 52 14.64 36.61 56.43
CA LEU A 52 14.30 35.24 56.84
C LEU A 52 15.57 34.45 57.16
N ASN A 53 15.64 33.89 58.37
CA ASN A 53 16.80 33.11 58.82
C ASN A 53 16.73 31.66 58.28
N TYR A 54 17.28 31.45 57.09
CA TYR A 54 17.33 30.15 56.43
C TYR A 54 18.01 29.04 57.25
N ALA A 55 18.94 29.37 58.15
CA ALA A 55 19.62 28.38 59.01
C ALA A 55 18.69 27.81 60.09
N VAL A 56 17.86 28.66 60.70
CA VAL A 56 16.85 28.22 61.69
C VAL A 56 15.78 27.36 61.02
N ILE A 57 15.32 27.79 59.84
CA ILE A 57 14.31 27.07 59.06
C ILE A 57 14.82 25.68 58.64
N SER A 58 16.06 25.61 58.15
CA SER A 58 16.70 24.34 57.78
C SER A 58 16.81 23.38 58.97
N SER A 59 17.18 23.90 60.15
CA SER A 59 17.27 23.12 61.39
C SER A 59 15.90 22.61 61.86
N LYS A 60 14.84 23.42 61.76
CA LYS A 60 13.46 23.02 62.09
C LYS A 60 12.97 21.87 61.19
N ILE A 61 13.19 21.96 59.88
CA ILE A 61 12.81 20.90 58.93
C ILE A 61 13.60 19.61 59.19
N ALA A 62 14.91 19.72 59.41
CA ALA A 62 15.76 18.57 59.72
C ALA A 62 15.37 17.88 61.04
N GLY A 63 15.10 18.67 62.09
CA GLY A 63 14.62 18.16 63.39
C GLY A 63 13.26 17.46 63.27
N PHE A 64 12.33 18.05 62.52
CA PHE A 64 11.03 17.45 62.24
C PHE A 64 11.13 16.07 61.58
N LEU A 65 12.03 15.91 60.62
CA LEU A 65 12.29 14.64 59.94
C LEU A 65 12.95 13.61 60.88
N ALA A 66 13.90 14.05 61.71
CA ALA A 66 14.58 13.17 62.67
C ALA A 66 13.63 12.62 63.73
N ASP A 67 12.76 13.47 64.30
CA ASP A 67 11.82 13.09 65.36
C ASP A 67 10.71 12.16 64.87
N ARG A 68 10.39 12.20 63.56
CA ARG A 68 9.25 11.49 62.96
C ARG A 68 9.67 10.44 61.93
N GLN A 69 10.90 9.94 62.01
CA GLN A 69 11.43 8.97 61.04
C GLN A 69 10.60 7.68 60.92
N GLN A 70 9.97 7.22 62.01
CA GLN A 70 9.12 6.02 62.07
C GLN A 70 7.62 6.32 61.87
N HIS A 71 7.25 7.59 61.67
CA HIS A 71 5.86 7.97 61.46
C HIS A 71 5.42 7.67 60.02
N ASN A 72 4.25 7.05 59.86
CA ASN A 72 3.70 6.72 58.56
C ASN A 72 2.83 7.87 58.00
N PHE A 73 3.42 8.64 57.09
CA PHE A 73 2.78 9.75 56.41
C PHE A 73 1.89 9.33 55.23
N ARG A 74 1.81 8.02 54.93
CA ARG A 74 1.00 7.37 53.88
C ARG A 74 1.36 7.71 52.42
N SER A 75 1.73 8.96 52.13
CA SER A 75 2.15 9.43 50.80
C SER A 75 3.18 10.56 50.92
N LEU A 76 3.86 10.89 49.82
CA LEU A 76 4.71 12.09 49.75
C LEU A 76 3.91 13.37 50.07
N GLY A 77 2.65 13.45 49.62
CA GLY A 77 1.80 14.59 49.93
C GLY A 77 1.35 14.69 51.39
N GLY A 78 1.26 13.56 52.10
CA GLY A 78 1.09 13.56 53.54
C GLY A 78 2.29 14.17 54.27
N LEU A 79 3.52 13.83 53.85
CA LEU A 79 4.74 14.42 54.40
C LEU A 79 4.88 15.90 54.05
N GLY A 80 4.70 16.27 52.78
CA GLY A 80 4.82 17.67 52.33
C GLY A 80 3.82 18.59 53.03
N THR A 81 2.57 18.12 53.17
CA THR A 81 1.53 18.85 53.90
C THR A 81 1.84 18.94 55.40
N ALA A 82 2.38 17.87 56.00
CA ALA A 82 2.78 17.89 57.41
C ALA A 82 3.96 18.83 57.67
N VAL A 83 4.94 18.90 56.77
CA VAL A 83 6.07 19.85 56.88
C VAL A 83 5.56 21.28 56.74
N LEU A 84 4.72 21.55 55.73
CA LEU A 84 4.13 22.87 55.52
C LEU A 84 3.28 23.31 56.73
N ARG A 85 2.45 22.41 57.28
CA ARG A 85 1.52 22.74 58.37
C ARG A 85 2.14 22.69 59.76
N ASP A 86 3.07 21.78 60.04
CA ASP A 86 3.53 21.52 61.42
C ASP A 86 4.95 22.08 61.68
N ALA A 87 5.81 22.19 60.66
CA ALA A 87 7.20 22.64 60.82
C ALA A 87 7.42 24.13 60.50
N LEU A 88 6.58 24.72 59.65
CA LEU A 88 6.78 26.06 59.07
C LEU A 88 5.68 27.09 59.43
N GLN A 89 4.92 26.86 60.50
CA GLN A 89 3.78 27.73 60.86
C GLN A 89 4.16 29.20 61.08
N GLU A 90 5.28 29.44 61.78
CA GLU A 90 5.73 30.80 62.13
C GLU A 90 6.25 31.54 60.89
N GLU A 91 6.90 30.81 59.97
CA GLU A 91 7.49 31.32 58.75
C GLU A 91 6.44 31.62 57.68
N ILE A 92 5.36 30.84 57.64
CA ILE A 92 4.19 31.10 56.78
C ILE A 92 3.53 32.43 57.15
N ALA A 93 3.44 32.77 58.44
CA ALA A 93 2.86 34.03 58.88
C ALA A 93 3.67 35.27 58.44
N ASN A 94 4.98 35.09 58.18
CA ASN A 94 5.92 36.14 57.79
C ASN A 94 6.25 36.12 56.28
N SER A 95 5.57 35.28 55.50
CA SER A 95 5.82 35.11 54.05
C SER A 95 4.52 35.28 53.25
N THR A 96 4.63 35.81 52.04
CA THR A 96 3.46 35.99 51.13
C THR A 96 3.02 34.68 50.49
N ALA A 97 3.96 33.77 50.23
CA ALA A 97 3.68 32.41 49.79
C ALA A 97 4.82 31.49 50.23
N VAL A 98 4.48 30.25 50.61
CA VAL A 98 5.46 29.19 50.90
C VAL A 98 5.14 27.99 50.02
N GLU A 99 6.16 27.39 49.42
CA GLU A 99 6.08 26.20 48.59
C GLU A 99 7.08 25.16 49.11
N VAL A 100 6.58 23.98 49.44
CA VAL A 100 7.38 22.85 49.93
C VAL A 100 7.33 21.75 48.89
N THR A 101 8.50 21.35 48.41
CA THR A 101 8.66 20.22 47.48
C THR A 101 9.34 19.08 48.20
N VAL A 102 8.69 17.91 48.24
CA VAL A 102 9.24 16.67 48.76
C VAL A 102 9.59 15.78 47.59
N SER A 103 10.87 15.50 47.43
CA SER A 103 11.42 14.67 46.37
C SER A 103 11.89 13.33 46.93
N ALA A 104 11.56 12.25 46.23
CA ALA A 104 11.92 10.90 46.62
C ALA A 104 12.61 10.18 45.45
N PRO A 105 13.95 10.14 45.42
CA PRO A 105 14.71 9.61 44.29
C PRO A 105 14.67 8.08 44.17
N LYS A 106 14.27 7.37 45.24
CA LYS A 106 14.21 5.89 45.32
C LYS A 106 12.99 5.41 46.12
N VAL A 107 11.77 5.72 45.67
CA VAL A 107 10.53 5.17 46.24
C VAL A 107 9.80 4.39 45.17
N ASP A 108 9.61 3.09 45.41
CA ASP A 108 8.76 2.05 44.76
C ASP A 108 8.42 2.12 43.25
N ILE A 109 9.10 2.99 42.50
CA ILE A 109 8.84 3.33 41.11
C ILE A 109 10.21 3.41 40.42
N ARG A 110 10.29 2.94 39.18
CA ARG A 110 11.51 3.01 38.35
C ARG A 110 11.84 4.44 37.87
N ALA A 111 11.35 5.47 38.57
CA ALA A 111 11.44 6.89 38.24
C ALA A 111 11.38 7.75 39.50
N PRO A 112 12.15 8.86 39.59
CA PRO A 112 12.03 9.84 40.67
C PRO A 112 10.63 10.46 40.73
N VAL A 113 10.13 10.68 41.95
CA VAL A 113 8.85 11.35 42.18
C VAL A 113 9.04 12.53 43.10
N SER A 114 8.37 13.63 42.79
CA SER A 114 8.25 14.79 43.68
C SER A 114 6.79 15.14 43.93
N TYR A 115 6.56 15.79 45.08
CA TYR A 115 5.29 16.36 45.44
C TYR A 115 5.50 17.79 45.93
N THR A 116 4.72 18.72 45.41
CA THR A 116 4.78 20.12 45.79
C THR A 116 3.45 20.58 46.38
N ALA A 117 3.51 21.15 47.58
CA ALA A 117 2.39 21.81 48.25
C ALA A 117 2.69 23.30 48.47
N SER A 118 1.71 24.17 48.25
CA SER A 118 1.82 25.60 48.53
C SER A 118 0.70 26.12 49.41
N THR A 119 0.98 27.18 50.18
CA THR A 119 -0.03 27.96 50.92
C THR A 119 -1.09 28.59 50.02
N THR A 120 -0.82 28.70 48.71
CA THR A 120 -1.77 29.16 47.68
C THR A 120 -2.75 28.07 47.20
N GLY A 121 -2.69 26.87 47.78
CA GLY A 121 -3.57 25.74 47.44
C GLY A 121 -3.08 24.86 46.29
N LYS A 122 -1.86 25.08 45.78
CA LYS A 122 -1.23 24.21 44.77
C LYS A 122 -0.87 22.86 45.38
N LEU A 123 -1.42 21.78 44.85
CA LEU A 123 -1.04 20.38 45.14
C LEU A 123 -0.65 19.70 43.83
N LEU A 124 0.63 19.36 43.68
CA LEU A 124 1.19 18.84 42.42
C LEU A 124 2.08 17.63 42.68
N TYR A 125 1.76 16.51 42.04
CA TYR A 125 2.67 15.36 41.94
C TYR A 125 3.41 15.38 40.62
N GLN A 126 4.69 15.04 40.60
CA GLN A 126 5.48 14.88 39.38
C GLN A 126 6.24 13.55 39.39
N ILE A 127 6.11 12.78 38.32
CA ILE A 127 6.91 11.60 38.03
C ILE A 127 7.87 11.99 36.92
N HIS A 128 9.16 11.74 37.10
CA HIS A 128 10.20 12.13 36.14
C HIS A 128 10.82 10.92 35.45
N GLY A 129 10.85 10.91 34.12
CA GLY A 129 11.53 9.89 33.33
C GLY A 129 10.99 8.46 33.53
N LEU A 130 9.68 8.30 33.71
CA LEU A 130 9.05 6.98 33.74
C LEU A 130 9.30 6.25 32.42
N ARG A 131 9.95 5.09 32.48
CA ARG A 131 10.24 4.25 31.31
C ARG A 131 9.04 3.38 30.98
N ALA A 132 8.55 3.47 29.74
CA ALA A 132 7.55 2.56 29.19
C ALA A 132 8.04 2.00 27.84
N LEU A 133 7.75 0.72 27.57
CA LEU A 133 8.11 0.05 26.33
C LEU A 133 6.90 0.03 25.38
N THR A 134 6.87 0.90 24.39
CA THR A 134 5.70 1.04 23.50
C THR A 134 6.10 1.12 22.03
N LEU A 135 5.17 0.81 21.13
CA LEU A 135 5.39 0.90 19.69
C LEU A 135 4.99 2.30 19.23
N ILE A 136 6.01 3.14 19.00
CA ILE A 136 5.86 4.57 18.68
C ILE A 136 7.02 5.08 17.84
N GLY A 137 6.71 5.85 16.80
CA GLY A 137 7.74 6.42 15.95
C GLY A 137 7.22 7.25 14.80
N VAL A 138 8.10 8.08 14.25
CA VAL A 138 7.88 8.86 13.02
C VAL A 138 8.32 8.03 11.81
N PHE A 139 9.38 7.23 11.97
CA PHE A 139 9.93 6.40 10.90
C PHE A 139 9.37 4.97 10.90
N THR A 140 9.37 4.34 9.74
CA THR A 140 8.85 2.98 9.51
C THR A 140 9.42 1.96 10.50
N PHE A 141 10.74 1.90 10.64
CA PHE A 141 11.44 0.90 11.47
C PHE A 141 11.10 1.04 12.96
N GLU A 142 10.76 2.25 13.40
CA GLU A 142 10.37 2.55 14.76
C GLU A 142 8.96 2.00 15.09
N ARG A 143 8.16 1.69 14.06
CA ARG A 143 6.84 1.08 14.20
C ARG A 143 6.86 -0.44 14.01
N LEU A 144 8.04 -1.03 13.85
CA LEU A 144 8.21 -2.49 13.76
C LEU A 144 8.63 -3.11 15.09
N ASN A 145 9.24 -2.32 15.99
CA ASN A 145 9.74 -2.79 17.28
C ASN A 145 9.33 -1.83 18.41
N LYS A 146 8.94 -2.40 19.56
CA LYS A 146 8.72 -1.59 20.77
C LYS A 146 10.02 -0.90 21.18
N GLN A 147 9.92 0.36 21.59
CA GLN A 147 11.03 1.18 22.01
C GLN A 147 10.73 1.83 23.36
N TYR A 148 11.80 2.13 24.10
CA TYR A 148 11.67 2.87 25.35
C TYR A 148 11.33 4.33 25.07
N VAL A 149 10.27 4.80 25.72
CA VAL A 149 9.98 6.23 25.89
C VAL A 149 10.10 6.63 27.34
N LEU A 150 10.47 7.89 27.56
CA LEU A 150 10.54 8.51 28.89
C LEU A 150 9.33 9.42 29.07
N LEU A 151 8.59 9.23 30.14
CA LEU A 151 7.42 10.04 30.48
C LEU A 151 7.69 10.90 31.71
N ASP A 152 7.52 12.22 31.58
CA ASP A 152 7.36 13.12 32.72
C ASP A 152 5.88 13.42 32.90
N ILE A 153 5.32 13.02 34.04
CA ILE A 153 3.89 13.11 34.33
C ILE A 153 3.71 14.09 35.48
N ALA A 154 3.03 15.21 35.26
CA ALA A 154 2.65 16.16 36.31
C ALA A 154 1.13 16.13 36.53
N MET A 155 0.70 15.94 37.77
CA MET A 155 -0.69 15.72 38.15
C MET A 155 -1.10 16.70 39.24
N HIS A 156 -2.07 17.56 38.92
CA HIS A 156 -2.73 18.39 39.93
C HIS A 156 -3.83 17.60 40.60
N VAL A 157 -3.73 17.49 41.92
CA VAL A 157 -4.65 16.70 42.74
C VAL A 157 -5.55 17.58 43.59
N THR A 158 -6.77 17.12 43.88
CA THR A 158 -7.70 17.77 44.81
C THR A 158 -7.37 17.47 46.27
N GLU A 159 -6.70 16.35 46.53
CA GLU A 159 -6.32 15.90 47.87
C GLU A 159 -4.83 15.53 47.96
N PRO A 160 -4.17 15.69 49.12
CA PRO A 160 -2.75 15.40 49.27
C PRO A 160 -2.36 13.92 49.10
N HIS A 161 -3.31 12.99 49.19
CA HIS A 161 -3.03 11.55 49.15
C HIS A 161 -3.25 10.98 47.75
N LEU A 162 -2.15 10.55 47.11
CA LEU A 162 -2.17 9.81 45.84
C LEU A 162 -1.14 8.68 45.92
N ASN A 163 -1.54 7.45 45.57
CA ASN A 163 -0.61 6.34 45.43
C ASN A 163 0.06 6.41 44.06
N VAL A 164 1.16 7.16 43.99
CA VAL A 164 1.91 7.37 42.74
C VAL A 164 2.47 6.06 42.17
N GLY A 165 2.74 5.06 43.02
CA GLY A 165 3.18 3.73 42.60
C GLY A 165 2.16 3.06 41.69
N ARG A 166 0.89 3.03 42.12
CA ARG A 166 -0.22 2.51 41.31
C ARG A 166 -0.47 3.32 40.04
N VAL A 167 -0.30 4.64 40.10
CA VAL A 167 -0.42 5.48 38.89
C VAL A 167 0.64 5.11 37.87
N SER A 168 1.90 5.01 38.30
CA SER A 168 3.02 4.63 37.44
C SER A 168 2.80 3.26 36.81
N GLU A 169 2.40 2.26 37.60
CA GLU A 169 2.13 0.91 37.11
C GLU A 169 0.95 0.87 36.13
N ALA A 170 -0.16 1.53 36.47
CA ALA A 170 -1.34 1.58 35.61
C ALA A 170 -1.05 2.25 34.26
N VAL A 171 -0.26 3.34 34.25
CA VAL A 171 0.14 4.03 33.02
C VAL A 171 1.10 3.18 32.21
N SER A 172 2.14 2.59 32.82
CA SER A 172 3.07 1.70 32.12
C SER A 172 2.34 0.51 31.49
N ASN A 173 1.48 -0.19 32.24
CA ASN A 173 0.74 -1.34 31.73
C ASN A 173 -0.17 -0.98 30.55
N TYR A 174 -0.85 0.17 30.62
CA TYR A 174 -1.67 0.66 29.51
C TYR A 174 -0.83 0.96 28.27
N LEU A 175 0.27 1.69 28.42
CA LEU A 175 1.14 2.08 27.31
C LEU A 175 1.87 0.90 26.66
N GLU A 176 2.17 -0.14 27.42
CA GLU A 176 2.79 -1.38 26.91
C GLU A 176 1.79 -2.27 26.16
N ALA A 177 0.49 -2.14 26.46
CA ALA A 177 -0.60 -2.87 25.81
C ALA A 177 -1.22 -2.12 24.61
N ALA A 178 -1.09 -0.80 24.55
CA ALA A 178 -1.68 0.05 23.50
C ALA A 178 -0.65 0.50 22.44
N ASN A 179 -1.15 0.90 21.26
CA ASN A 179 -0.33 1.37 20.14
C ASN A 179 -0.65 2.81 19.79
N PHE A 180 0.40 3.54 19.42
CA PHE A 180 0.28 4.95 19.13
C PHE A 180 0.96 5.28 17.81
N LYS A 181 0.17 5.80 16.87
CA LYS A 181 0.69 6.32 15.59
C LYS A 181 1.41 7.65 15.78
N THR A 182 1.00 8.42 16.78
CA THR A 182 1.53 9.75 17.08
C THR A 182 1.79 9.89 18.58
N VAL A 183 2.75 10.75 18.94
CA VAL A 183 3.09 11.03 20.35
C VAL A 183 1.94 11.74 21.05
N GLU A 184 1.20 12.58 20.31
CA GLU A 184 0.02 13.30 20.78
C GLU A 184 -1.09 12.35 21.22
N ALA A 185 -1.36 11.29 20.44
CA ALA A 185 -2.34 10.28 20.80
C ALA A 185 -1.93 9.52 22.06
N LEU A 186 -0.63 9.20 22.18
CA LEU A 186 -0.08 8.59 23.40
C LEU A 186 -0.31 9.46 24.63
N VAL A 187 0.10 10.73 24.55
CA VAL A 187 -0.04 11.70 25.64
C VAL A 187 -1.51 11.86 26.04
N ALA A 188 -2.42 12.03 25.07
CA ALA A 188 -3.84 12.22 25.32
C ALA A 188 -4.48 11.00 25.98
N LEU A 189 -4.20 9.80 25.47
CA LEU A 189 -4.76 8.55 25.99
C LEU A 189 -4.17 8.17 27.36
N ALA A 190 -2.90 8.48 27.61
CA ALA A 190 -2.31 8.36 28.95
C ALA A 190 -3.01 9.27 29.97
N CYS A 191 -3.29 10.53 29.62
CA CYS A 191 -4.07 11.43 30.49
C CYS A 191 -5.50 10.91 30.72
N GLN A 192 -6.18 10.44 29.67
CA GLN A 192 -7.51 9.85 29.78
C GLN A 192 -7.51 8.65 30.74
N TRP A 193 -6.51 7.76 30.62
CA TRP A 193 -6.35 6.59 31.48
C TRP A 193 -6.12 6.98 32.95
N ILE A 194 -5.31 8.02 33.21
CA ILE A 194 -5.10 8.55 34.56
C ILE A 194 -6.43 9.08 35.13
N PHE A 195 -7.17 9.90 34.37
CA PHE A 195 -8.43 10.45 34.86
C PHE A 195 -9.48 9.36 35.13
N GLN A 196 -9.53 8.31 34.30
CA GLN A 196 -10.47 7.20 34.47
C GLN A 196 -10.21 6.38 35.74
N ASN A 197 -8.93 6.19 36.11
CA ASN A 197 -8.56 5.29 37.21
C ASN A 197 -8.26 6.03 38.54
N PHE A 198 -8.06 7.35 38.50
CA PHE A 198 -7.68 8.14 39.68
C PHE A 198 -8.55 9.40 39.80
N GLU A 199 -9.63 9.33 40.57
CA GLU A 199 -10.61 10.43 40.74
C GLU A 199 -10.01 11.71 41.32
N THR A 200 -8.99 11.60 42.17
CA THR A 200 -8.36 12.75 42.85
C THR A 200 -7.54 13.64 41.92
N VAL A 201 -7.28 13.22 40.67
CA VAL A 201 -6.51 14.00 39.69
C VAL A 201 -7.46 14.92 38.91
N ALA A 202 -7.31 16.24 39.07
CA ALA A 202 -8.14 17.24 38.39
C ALA A 202 -7.59 17.63 37.01
N SER A 203 -6.26 17.72 36.89
CA SER A 203 -5.58 17.95 35.61
C SER A 203 -4.25 17.20 35.57
N ALA A 204 -3.84 16.81 34.37
CA ALA A 204 -2.61 16.08 34.14
C ALA A 204 -1.90 16.65 32.91
N SER A 205 -0.58 16.77 32.99
CA SER A 205 0.28 17.02 31.85
C SER A 205 1.29 15.90 31.73
N VAL A 206 1.38 15.33 30.53
CA VAL A 206 2.33 14.27 30.23
C VAL A 206 3.26 14.80 29.14
N ARG A 207 4.56 14.76 29.42
CA ARG A 207 5.62 14.95 28.44
C ARG A 207 6.19 13.59 28.09
N VAL A 208 6.21 13.25 26.80
CA VAL A 208 6.85 12.03 26.32
C VAL A 208 8.09 12.42 25.55
N THR A 209 9.24 11.94 25.98
CA THR A 209 10.54 12.15 25.36
C THR A 209 11.03 10.84 24.78
N LYS A 210 11.36 10.84 23.50
CA LYS A 210 12.01 9.71 22.85
C LYS A 210 13.53 9.93 22.85
N PRO A 211 14.31 9.12 23.59
CA PRO A 211 15.76 9.23 23.59
C PRO A 211 16.31 8.84 22.21
N ASN A 212 17.31 9.56 21.72
CA ASN A 212 18.02 9.27 20.46
C ASN A 212 17.16 9.29 19.18
N ALA A 213 16.02 9.98 19.17
CA ALA A 213 15.13 10.05 18.00
C ALA A 213 15.78 10.73 16.77
N ILE A 214 16.72 11.64 17.00
CA ILE A 214 17.47 12.36 15.96
C ILE A 214 18.94 12.36 16.38
N VAL A 215 19.85 12.16 15.42
CA VAL A 215 21.29 12.23 15.66
C VAL A 215 21.64 13.63 16.22
N TYR A 216 22.41 13.67 17.32
CA TYR A 216 22.86 14.88 18.03
C TYR A 216 21.84 15.57 18.97
N THR A 217 20.78 14.88 19.44
CA THR A 217 19.90 15.39 20.51
C THR A 217 19.71 14.37 21.64
N ASP A 218 19.54 14.84 22.89
CA ASP A 218 19.22 13.98 24.05
C ASP A 218 17.82 13.33 23.93
N GLY A 219 16.96 13.92 23.09
CA GLY A 219 15.65 13.39 22.73
C GLY A 219 14.72 14.48 22.18
N VAL A 220 13.65 14.06 21.51
CA VAL A 220 12.55 14.93 21.06
C VAL A 220 11.29 14.49 21.77
N GLY A 221 10.48 15.45 22.23
CA GLY A 221 9.28 15.14 23.00
C GLY A 221 8.16 16.15 22.88
N VAL A 222 6.95 15.67 23.13
CA VAL A 222 5.70 16.45 23.11
C VAL A 222 5.19 16.54 24.54
N LEU A 223 4.77 17.73 24.97
CA LEU A 223 4.08 17.97 26.23
C LEU A 223 2.66 18.46 25.92
N CYS A 224 1.65 17.77 26.42
CA CYS A 224 0.28 18.27 26.42
C CYS A 224 -0.27 18.31 27.84
N ARG A 225 -1.20 19.22 28.08
CA ARG A 225 -1.92 19.37 29.35
C ARG A 225 -3.41 19.23 29.07
N TYR A 226 -4.08 18.44 29.90
CA TYR A 226 -5.51 18.21 29.81
C TYR A 226 -6.18 18.40 31.17
N LEU A 227 -7.45 18.81 31.13
CA LEU A 227 -8.39 18.78 32.24
C LEU A 227 -9.23 17.51 32.16
N ARG A 228 -9.76 17.06 33.30
CA ARG A 228 -10.68 15.91 33.34
C ARG A 228 -11.89 16.10 32.41
N GLU A 229 -12.40 17.32 32.32
CA GLU A 229 -13.57 17.69 31.52
C GLU A 229 -13.36 17.47 30.01
N ASP A 230 -12.12 17.55 29.53
CA ASP A 230 -11.76 17.35 28.11
C ASP A 230 -12.12 15.92 27.60
N PHE A 231 -12.39 14.99 28.51
CA PHE A 231 -12.69 13.59 28.22
C PHE A 231 -14.12 13.17 28.60
N ALA A 232 -14.98 14.07 29.09
CA ALA A 232 -16.30 13.74 29.61
C ALA A 232 -17.24 13.05 28.59
N HIS A 233 -17.02 13.27 27.29
CA HIS A 233 -17.82 12.70 26.20
C HIS A 233 -17.13 11.56 25.44
N LYS A 234 -15.95 11.11 25.89
CA LYS A 234 -15.21 10.03 25.23
C LYS A 234 -15.54 8.66 25.84
N PRO A 235 -15.51 7.57 25.06
CA PRO A 235 -15.72 6.23 25.60
C PRO A 235 -14.64 5.86 26.61
N ALA A 236 -15.01 5.10 27.64
CA ALA A 236 -14.08 4.58 28.63
C ALA A 236 -13.08 3.60 27.98
N LEU A 237 -11.80 3.73 28.31
CA LEU A 237 -10.74 2.84 27.84
C LEU A 237 -10.83 1.50 28.61
N ARG A 238 -10.47 0.39 27.97
CA ARG A 238 -10.41 -0.95 28.58
C ARG A 238 -9.07 -1.62 28.26
N VAL A 239 -8.54 -2.41 29.19
CA VAL A 239 -7.33 -3.23 29.02
C VAL A 239 -7.68 -4.66 29.45
N GLU A 240 -7.53 -5.63 28.56
CA GLU A 240 -7.59 -7.05 28.94
C GLU A 240 -6.26 -7.48 29.55
N SER A 241 -6.33 -8.17 30.68
CA SER A 241 -5.18 -8.59 31.48
C SER A 241 -4.41 -9.71 30.78
N LEU A 242 -3.10 -9.49 30.60
CA LEU A 242 -2.09 -10.42 30.06
C LEU A 242 -1.88 -11.71 30.89
N GLU A 243 -2.69 -11.98 31.91
CA GLU A 243 -2.44 -13.06 32.87
C GLU A 243 -2.94 -14.44 32.42
N THR A 244 -3.73 -14.56 31.36
CA THR A 244 -4.31 -15.85 30.92
C THR A 244 -3.47 -16.64 29.92
N SER A 245 -2.29 -16.16 29.48
CA SER A 245 -1.48 -16.81 28.44
C SER A 245 -0.13 -17.39 28.90
N LYS A 246 0.06 -17.64 30.20
CA LYS A 246 1.19 -18.46 30.69
C LYS A 246 0.78 -19.92 30.84
N SER A 247 0.56 -20.63 29.73
CA SER A 247 0.66 -22.09 29.74
C SER A 247 2.14 -22.50 29.64
N ALA A 248 2.51 -23.53 30.41
CA ALA A 248 3.89 -23.82 30.80
C ALA A 248 4.77 -24.52 29.75
N ASP A 249 4.42 -24.50 28.47
CA ASP A 249 5.13 -25.25 27.43
C ASP A 249 5.40 -24.41 26.16
N SER A 250 6.43 -23.55 26.19
CA SER A 250 7.03 -23.03 24.95
C SER A 250 8.55 -22.94 25.07
N ARG A 251 9.22 -23.63 24.13
CA ARG A 251 10.68 -23.64 23.97
C ARG A 251 11.16 -22.30 23.41
N PRO A 252 12.38 -21.83 23.75
CA PRO A 252 12.91 -20.58 23.24
C PRO A 252 13.59 -20.84 21.89
N ASN A 253 13.00 -20.36 20.79
CA ASN A 253 13.71 -19.92 19.58
C ASN A 253 12.73 -19.44 18.50
N SER A 254 12.45 -18.14 18.48
CA SER A 254 12.42 -17.31 17.26
C SER A 254 12.20 -15.85 17.68
N PRO A 255 12.86 -14.85 17.05
CA PRO A 255 12.58 -13.45 17.31
C PRO A 255 11.25 -13.11 16.63
N SER A 256 10.14 -13.34 17.33
CA SER A 256 8.81 -13.02 16.82
C SER A 256 8.61 -11.50 16.81
N PHE A 257 8.19 -11.00 15.65
CA PHE A 257 7.52 -9.71 15.50
C PHE A 257 6.38 -9.61 16.52
N ASP A 258 6.53 -8.75 17.54
CA ASP A 258 5.44 -8.39 18.45
C ASP A 258 4.54 -7.34 17.77
N LEU A 259 3.81 -7.78 16.74
CA LEU A 259 2.71 -6.99 16.19
C LEU A 259 1.62 -6.92 17.26
N PRO A 260 1.03 -5.75 17.47
CA PRO A 260 0.01 -5.61 18.50
C PRO A 260 -1.33 -6.25 18.09
N VAL A 261 -2.10 -6.66 19.09
CA VAL A 261 -3.43 -7.25 18.95
C VAL A 261 -4.47 -6.12 19.03
N ASP A 262 -5.26 -5.91 17.97
CA ASP A 262 -6.47 -5.09 18.04
C ASP A 262 -7.62 -6.03 18.44
N THR A 263 -8.11 -5.93 19.69
CA THR A 263 -8.89 -7.02 20.31
C THR A 263 -10.40 -7.00 20.04
N GLU A 264 -10.99 -5.94 19.50
CA GLU A 264 -12.40 -5.98 19.10
C GLU A 264 -12.64 -5.16 17.83
N SER A 265 -12.50 -5.83 16.69
CA SER A 265 -12.93 -5.30 15.41
C SER A 265 -14.37 -5.77 15.14
N ASP A 266 -15.31 -4.85 15.00
CA ASP A 266 -16.60 -5.17 14.37
C ASP A 266 -16.34 -5.57 12.90
N TYR A 267 -16.64 -6.83 12.55
CA TYR A 267 -16.52 -7.39 11.20
C TYR A 267 -17.87 -7.48 10.48
N SER A 268 -18.89 -6.78 10.99
CA SER A 268 -20.18 -6.64 10.31
C SER A 268 -20.07 -5.70 9.10
N GLY A 269 -20.91 -5.95 8.10
CA GLY A 269 -20.91 -5.23 6.84
C GLY A 269 -19.92 -5.81 5.82
N THR A 270 -19.56 -4.99 4.83
CA THR A 270 -18.71 -5.39 3.71
C THR A 270 -17.33 -4.77 3.83
N HIS A 271 -16.29 -5.58 3.65
CA HIS A 271 -14.90 -5.19 3.77
C HIS A 271 -14.12 -5.57 2.51
N ASP A 272 -13.25 -4.67 2.08
CA ASP A 272 -12.28 -4.95 1.02
C ASP A 272 -11.08 -5.71 1.60
N VAL A 273 -10.79 -6.87 1.03
CA VAL A 273 -9.73 -7.77 1.46
C VAL A 273 -8.82 -8.06 0.29
N TYR A 274 -7.50 -7.99 0.52
CA TYR A 274 -6.49 -8.20 -0.50
C TYR A 274 -5.79 -9.52 -0.22
N VAL A 275 -5.98 -10.47 -1.13
CA VAL A 275 -5.38 -11.82 -1.04
C VAL A 275 -4.29 -11.93 -2.09
N ALA A 276 -3.06 -12.22 -1.67
CA ALA A 276 -1.99 -12.60 -2.58
C ALA A 276 -2.13 -14.08 -2.93
N PHE A 277 -1.84 -14.42 -4.17
CA PHE A 277 -1.75 -15.80 -4.61
C PHE A 277 -0.38 -16.11 -5.20
N GLY A 278 0.12 -17.32 -4.95
CA GLY A 278 1.44 -17.78 -5.37
C GLY A 278 1.48 -19.27 -5.69
N LEU A 279 2.09 -19.66 -6.80
CA LEU A 279 2.10 -21.06 -7.24
C LEU A 279 3.19 -21.35 -8.25
N ASN A 280 3.67 -22.59 -8.27
CA ASN A 280 4.73 -23.02 -9.18
C ASN A 280 4.60 -24.49 -9.64
N GLN A 281 3.47 -25.15 -9.35
CA GLN A 281 3.21 -26.54 -9.71
C GLN A 281 1.91 -26.69 -10.51
N GLY A 282 1.91 -27.61 -11.48
CA GLY A 282 0.73 -27.88 -12.32
C GLY A 282 0.51 -26.82 -13.39
N ASP A 283 -0.75 -26.68 -13.83
CA ASP A 283 -1.18 -25.60 -14.74
C ASP A 283 -1.49 -24.35 -13.91
N GLN A 284 -0.60 -23.36 -13.97
CA GLN A 284 -0.68 -22.21 -13.07
C GLN A 284 -1.93 -21.35 -13.34
N ILE A 285 -2.25 -21.08 -14.61
CA ILE A 285 -3.39 -20.21 -14.94
C ILE A 285 -4.71 -20.94 -14.63
N ALA A 286 -4.79 -22.24 -14.91
CA ALA A 286 -5.97 -23.02 -14.59
C ALA A 286 -6.20 -23.11 -13.07
N ASN A 287 -5.14 -23.34 -12.29
CA ASN A 287 -5.23 -23.41 -10.83
C ASN A 287 -5.70 -22.08 -10.21
N ILE A 288 -5.12 -20.94 -10.62
CA ILE A 288 -5.55 -19.62 -10.12
C ILE A 288 -6.99 -19.33 -10.52
N SER A 289 -7.34 -19.58 -11.79
CA SER A 289 -8.70 -19.34 -12.29
C SER A 289 -9.72 -20.18 -11.51
N ARG A 290 -9.40 -21.45 -11.22
CA ARG A 290 -10.27 -22.31 -10.41
C ARG A 290 -10.33 -21.83 -8.95
N ALA A 291 -9.22 -21.38 -8.36
CA ALA A 291 -9.21 -20.83 -7.01
C ALA A 291 -10.14 -19.60 -6.89
N LEU A 292 -10.10 -18.69 -7.86
CA LEU A 292 -10.98 -17.51 -7.88
C LEU A 292 -12.46 -17.90 -8.08
N GLN A 293 -12.76 -18.86 -8.95
CA GLN A 293 -14.12 -19.39 -9.11
C GLN A 293 -14.64 -20.02 -7.81
N LEU A 294 -13.80 -20.82 -7.13
CA LEU A 294 -14.14 -21.43 -5.85
C LEU A 294 -14.42 -20.39 -4.76
N LEU A 295 -13.75 -19.24 -4.79
CA LEU A 295 -14.05 -18.13 -3.88
C LEU A 295 -15.44 -17.53 -4.17
N GLU A 296 -15.78 -17.33 -5.45
CA GLU A 296 -17.08 -16.81 -5.89
C GLU A 296 -18.25 -17.78 -5.61
N GLU A 297 -17.98 -19.07 -5.37
CA GLU A 297 -19.00 -20.04 -4.91
C GLU A 297 -19.48 -19.76 -3.48
N TYR A 298 -18.73 -18.99 -2.67
CA TYR A 298 -19.15 -18.57 -1.33
C TYR A 298 -19.95 -17.27 -1.41
N PRO A 299 -21.23 -17.22 -0.97
CA PRO A 299 -22.09 -16.04 -1.12
C PRO A 299 -21.61 -14.81 -0.34
N GLN A 300 -20.71 -14.99 0.61
CA GLN A 300 -20.11 -13.91 1.40
C GLN A 300 -18.90 -13.26 0.70
N ILE A 301 -18.39 -13.84 -0.39
CA ILE A 301 -17.16 -13.43 -1.07
C ILE A 301 -17.47 -13.10 -2.52
N ALA A 302 -17.02 -11.94 -2.99
CA ALA A 302 -17.04 -11.58 -4.40
C ALA A 302 -15.66 -11.09 -4.84
N VAL A 303 -15.14 -11.59 -5.96
CA VAL A 303 -13.88 -11.11 -6.55
C VAL A 303 -14.18 -9.84 -7.33
N LYS A 304 -13.72 -8.69 -6.85
CA LYS A 304 -13.93 -7.39 -7.52
C LYS A 304 -12.96 -7.17 -8.67
N SER A 305 -11.68 -7.49 -8.45
CA SER A 305 -10.63 -7.29 -9.44
C SER A 305 -9.39 -8.14 -9.11
N THR A 306 -8.48 -8.21 -10.08
CA THR A 306 -7.20 -8.91 -9.98
C THR A 306 -6.07 -7.99 -10.43
N SER A 307 -4.88 -8.21 -9.89
CA SER A 307 -3.67 -7.61 -10.44
C SER A 307 -3.28 -8.28 -11.76
N SER A 308 -2.21 -7.78 -12.36
CA SER A 308 -1.48 -8.50 -13.40
C SER A 308 -0.84 -9.77 -12.84
N LEU A 309 -0.48 -10.69 -13.73
CA LEU A 309 0.14 -11.96 -13.39
C LEU A 309 1.64 -11.87 -13.60
N TYR A 310 2.41 -12.12 -12.55
CA TYR A 310 3.86 -11.96 -12.54
C TYR A 310 4.56 -13.29 -12.32
N VAL A 311 5.63 -13.54 -13.06
CA VAL A 311 6.56 -14.63 -12.79
C VAL A 311 7.78 -14.09 -12.06
N SER A 312 8.15 -14.71 -10.93
CA SER A 312 9.33 -14.39 -10.14
C SER A 312 10.16 -15.64 -9.86
N LYS A 313 11.46 -15.45 -9.60
CA LYS A 313 12.30 -16.52 -9.06
C LYS A 313 11.88 -16.88 -7.62
N PRO A 314 12.09 -18.14 -7.19
CA PRO A 314 11.85 -18.54 -5.80
C PRO A 314 12.76 -17.79 -4.82
N MET A 315 12.18 -17.20 -3.76
CA MET A 315 12.94 -16.37 -2.80
C MET A 315 13.76 -17.16 -1.78
N TYR A 316 13.28 -18.32 -1.32
CA TYR A 316 13.89 -19.05 -0.19
C TYR A 316 14.49 -20.38 -0.60
N TYR A 317 13.71 -21.23 -1.24
CA TYR A 317 14.15 -22.51 -1.78
C TYR A 317 14.33 -22.35 -3.29
N THR A 318 15.57 -22.19 -3.76
CA THR A 318 15.86 -21.79 -5.15
C THR A 318 15.80 -22.94 -6.15
N GLU A 319 15.97 -24.19 -5.70
CA GLU A 319 15.88 -25.41 -6.53
C GLU A 319 14.42 -25.85 -6.78
N GLN A 320 13.60 -24.95 -7.35
CA GLN A 320 12.21 -25.24 -7.74
C GLN A 320 11.78 -24.39 -8.95
N PRO A 321 10.64 -24.72 -9.59
CA PRO A 321 10.12 -23.89 -10.68
C PRO A 321 9.78 -22.47 -10.22
N ASP A 322 9.86 -21.53 -11.17
CA ASP A 322 9.50 -20.12 -10.97
C ASP A 322 8.04 -19.97 -10.52
N PHE A 323 7.78 -18.96 -9.68
CA PHE A 323 6.45 -18.71 -9.13
C PHE A 323 5.66 -17.77 -10.01
N TYR A 324 4.40 -18.11 -10.24
CA TYR A 324 3.36 -17.21 -10.69
C TYR A 324 2.73 -16.56 -9.47
N ASN A 325 2.74 -15.23 -9.43
CA ASN A 325 2.25 -14.42 -8.32
C ASN A 325 1.28 -13.35 -8.81
N GLY A 326 0.36 -12.97 -7.93
CA GLY A 326 -0.52 -11.83 -8.12
C GLY A 326 -1.34 -11.56 -6.87
N ALA A 327 -2.30 -10.66 -6.98
CA ALA A 327 -3.22 -10.30 -5.91
C ALA A 327 -4.65 -10.22 -6.44
N ALA A 328 -5.61 -10.53 -5.58
CA ALA A 328 -7.04 -10.38 -5.83
C ALA A 328 -7.64 -9.43 -4.78
N LEU A 329 -8.49 -8.52 -5.23
CA LEU A 329 -9.33 -7.69 -4.38
C LEU A 329 -10.67 -8.40 -4.22
N LEU A 330 -10.98 -8.78 -2.97
CA LEU A 330 -12.20 -9.44 -2.59
C LEU A 330 -13.10 -8.47 -1.82
N SER A 331 -14.40 -8.57 -2.05
CA SER A 331 -15.43 -8.01 -1.21
C SER A 331 -15.94 -9.11 -0.29
N VAL A 332 -15.71 -8.98 1.01
CA VAL A 332 -16.07 -9.98 2.01
C VAL A 332 -17.15 -9.40 2.93
N THR A 333 -18.27 -10.11 3.10
CA THR A 333 -19.44 -9.60 3.86
C THR A 333 -19.75 -10.45 5.08
N ASN A 334 -19.83 -9.81 6.24
CA ASN A 334 -20.16 -10.44 7.54
C ASN A 334 -19.31 -11.70 7.82
N MET A 335 -18.00 -11.58 7.66
CA MET A 335 -17.05 -12.68 7.83
C MET A 335 -15.77 -12.16 8.48
N THR A 336 -15.28 -12.90 9.46
CA THR A 336 -14.04 -12.61 10.19
C THR A 336 -12.80 -13.01 9.39
N PRO A 337 -11.62 -12.46 9.71
CA PRO A 337 -10.38 -12.86 9.06
C PRO A 337 -10.02 -14.34 9.23
N HIS A 338 -10.37 -14.95 10.36
CA HIS A 338 -10.18 -16.38 10.63
C HIS A 338 -11.11 -17.26 9.80
N GLU A 339 -12.39 -16.89 9.68
CA GLU A 339 -13.33 -17.60 8.80
C GLU A 339 -12.88 -17.54 7.33
N LEU A 340 -12.39 -16.38 6.88
CA LEU A 340 -11.80 -16.27 5.54
C LEU A 340 -10.56 -17.16 5.41
N LEU A 341 -9.66 -17.15 6.39
CA LEU A 341 -8.46 -18.01 6.37
C LEU A 341 -8.83 -19.50 6.25
N ASP A 342 -9.89 -19.94 6.92
CA ASP A 342 -10.39 -21.32 6.83
C ASP A 342 -10.91 -21.64 5.43
N VAL A 343 -11.64 -20.71 4.79
CA VAL A 343 -12.07 -20.84 3.39
C VAL A 343 -10.86 -20.96 2.45
N LEU A 344 -9.86 -20.09 2.61
CA LEU A 344 -8.65 -20.12 1.79
C LEU A 344 -7.91 -21.46 1.94
N LYS A 345 -7.68 -21.92 3.17
CA LYS A 345 -7.07 -23.23 3.44
C LYS A 345 -7.88 -24.37 2.86
N LYS A 346 -9.21 -24.33 2.95
CA LYS A 346 -10.06 -25.37 2.35
C LYS A 346 -9.85 -25.45 0.84
N ILE A 347 -9.80 -24.32 0.14
CA ILE A 347 -9.52 -24.26 -1.30
C ILE A 347 -8.13 -24.83 -1.60
N GLU A 348 -7.10 -24.45 -0.84
CA GLU A 348 -5.74 -24.94 -1.04
C GLU A 348 -5.62 -26.46 -0.85
N TYR A 349 -6.06 -26.99 0.28
CA TYR A 349 -5.78 -28.37 0.68
C TYR A 349 -6.82 -29.36 0.15
N ALA A 350 -8.11 -29.01 0.16
CA ALA A 350 -9.18 -29.95 -0.19
C ALA A 350 -9.49 -29.93 -1.70
N GLU A 351 -9.54 -28.76 -2.32
CA GLU A 351 -9.97 -28.61 -3.72
C GLU A 351 -8.80 -28.67 -4.70
N LEU A 352 -7.69 -27.99 -4.40
CA LEU A 352 -6.52 -27.89 -5.29
C LEU A 352 -5.34 -28.77 -4.86
N GLY A 353 -5.51 -29.57 -3.80
CA GLY A 353 -4.59 -30.66 -3.44
C GLY A 353 -3.20 -30.22 -2.99
N ARG A 354 -3.08 -29.06 -2.35
CA ARG A 354 -1.82 -28.60 -1.74
C ARG A 354 -1.34 -29.61 -0.69
N VAL A 355 -0.09 -30.06 -0.81
CA VAL A 355 0.56 -30.94 0.18
C VAL A 355 1.78 -30.23 0.75
N LYS A 356 1.76 -29.93 2.05
CA LYS A 356 2.87 -29.25 2.73
C LYS A 356 3.87 -30.29 3.27
N THR A 357 4.92 -30.57 2.51
CA THR A 357 5.99 -31.49 2.92
C THR A 357 7.05 -30.80 3.79
N PHE A 358 7.41 -29.56 3.47
CA PHE A 358 8.31 -28.69 4.23
C PHE A 358 7.96 -27.21 4.00
N GLU A 359 8.62 -26.29 4.71
CA GLU A 359 8.40 -24.86 4.56
C GLU A 359 8.88 -24.36 3.19
N ASN A 360 8.07 -23.55 2.49
CA ASN A 360 8.37 -23.04 1.13
C ASN A 360 8.49 -24.11 0.02
N CYS A 361 7.89 -25.29 0.20
CA CYS A 361 7.86 -26.33 -0.83
C CYS A 361 7.04 -25.93 -2.08
N PRO A 362 7.29 -26.53 -3.26
CA PRO A 362 6.47 -26.32 -4.44
C PRO A 362 4.99 -26.59 -4.17
N ARG A 363 4.11 -25.83 -4.82
CA ARG A 363 2.66 -25.90 -4.56
C ARG A 363 1.80 -25.51 -5.75
N PRO A 364 0.59 -26.11 -5.86
CA PRO A 364 -0.37 -25.77 -6.91
C PRO A 364 -1.04 -24.41 -6.68
N ILE A 365 -1.20 -23.99 -5.41
CA ILE A 365 -1.74 -22.69 -5.00
C ILE A 365 -1.32 -22.37 -3.55
N ASP A 366 -1.18 -21.08 -3.25
CA ASP A 366 -0.96 -20.44 -1.95
C ASP A 366 -1.86 -19.20 -1.95
N LEU A 367 -2.67 -19.00 -0.92
CA LEU A 367 -3.61 -17.89 -0.79
C LEU A 367 -3.38 -17.23 0.57
N ASP A 368 -2.71 -16.07 0.56
CA ASP A 368 -2.36 -15.34 1.77
C ASP A 368 -3.20 -14.07 1.91
N ILE A 369 -3.85 -13.87 3.07
CA ILE A 369 -4.51 -12.60 3.39
C ILE A 369 -3.41 -11.55 3.65
N VAL A 370 -3.26 -10.58 2.74
CA VAL A 370 -2.25 -9.53 2.85
C VAL A 370 -2.77 -8.36 3.66
N LEU A 371 -3.99 -7.90 3.34
CA LEU A 371 -4.66 -6.80 4.03
C LEU A 371 -6.14 -7.14 4.19
N PHE A 372 -6.71 -6.80 5.35
CA PHE A 372 -8.14 -6.88 5.60
C PHE A 372 -8.64 -5.48 5.96
N ALA A 373 -9.14 -4.77 4.95
CA ALA A 373 -9.40 -3.34 5.01
C ALA A 373 -8.20 -2.58 5.62
N ARG A 374 -8.45 -1.73 6.63
CA ARG A 374 -7.42 -1.04 7.42
C ARG A 374 -7.24 -1.65 8.82
N LYS A 375 -7.73 -2.88 9.03
CA LYS A 375 -7.71 -3.55 10.34
C LYS A 375 -6.37 -4.28 10.55
N THR A 376 -6.00 -4.45 11.81
CA THR A 376 -4.83 -5.23 12.23
C THR A 376 -5.28 -6.42 13.05
N VAL A 377 -4.71 -7.59 12.78
CA VAL A 377 -4.99 -8.84 13.50
C VAL A 377 -3.66 -9.48 13.85
N THR A 378 -3.50 -9.89 15.10
CA THR A 378 -2.36 -10.68 15.54
C THR A 378 -2.86 -11.82 16.41
N SER A 379 -2.81 -13.04 15.89
CA SER A 379 -3.09 -14.29 16.62
C SER A 379 -1.98 -15.32 16.32
N PRO A 380 -1.89 -16.43 17.08
CA PRO A 380 -0.88 -17.46 16.83
C PRO A 380 -0.88 -18.05 15.42
N ASP A 381 -2.03 -18.00 14.73
CA ASP A 381 -2.30 -18.60 13.44
C ASP A 381 -2.52 -17.60 12.29
N LEU A 382 -2.70 -16.30 12.58
CA LEU A 382 -2.97 -15.26 11.57
C LEU A 382 -2.39 -13.90 11.96
N VAL A 383 -1.73 -13.25 11.01
CA VAL A 383 -1.15 -11.91 11.16
C VAL A 383 -1.55 -11.04 9.96
N ILE A 384 -2.24 -9.93 10.23
CA ILE A 384 -2.69 -8.95 9.23
C ILE A 384 -2.32 -7.54 9.71
N PRO A 385 -1.72 -6.68 8.87
CA PRO A 385 -1.17 -6.96 7.54
C PRO A 385 -0.13 -8.09 7.54
N HIS A 386 -0.02 -8.82 6.43
CA HIS A 386 0.88 -9.97 6.35
C HIS A 386 2.34 -9.57 6.65
N LYS A 387 2.97 -10.24 7.61
CA LYS A 387 4.28 -9.89 8.19
C LYS A 387 5.40 -9.63 7.18
N ALA A 388 5.40 -10.36 6.06
CA ALA A 388 6.46 -10.30 5.05
C ALA A 388 6.04 -9.52 3.79
N MET A 389 4.90 -8.82 3.80
CA MET A 389 4.42 -8.14 2.60
C MET A 389 5.37 -7.03 2.13
N LEU A 390 6.03 -6.33 3.06
CA LEU A 390 6.88 -5.17 2.74
C LEU A 390 8.24 -5.55 2.16
N ASP A 391 8.67 -6.81 2.31
CA ASP A 391 9.99 -7.30 1.87
C ASP A 391 9.94 -7.98 0.50
N ARG A 392 8.75 -8.11 -0.12
CA ARG A 392 8.52 -8.95 -1.31
C ARG A 392 7.98 -8.14 -2.47
N THR A 393 8.79 -7.95 -3.51
CA THR A 393 8.36 -7.26 -4.75
C THR A 393 7.18 -7.99 -5.41
N PHE A 394 7.22 -9.32 -5.49
CA PHE A 394 6.14 -10.13 -6.05
C PHE A 394 4.83 -10.10 -5.25
N VAL A 395 4.81 -9.46 -4.06
CA VAL A 395 3.59 -9.14 -3.31
C VAL A 395 3.23 -7.67 -3.48
N LEU A 396 4.18 -6.74 -3.25
CA LEU A 396 3.91 -5.31 -3.32
C LEU A 396 3.55 -4.81 -4.72
N GLN A 397 4.23 -5.31 -5.76
CA GLN A 397 3.98 -4.92 -7.14
C GLN A 397 2.52 -5.17 -7.55
N PRO A 398 2.01 -6.42 -7.50
CA PRO A 398 0.60 -6.68 -7.81
C PRO A 398 -0.37 -6.02 -6.83
N LEU A 399 0.00 -5.86 -5.55
CA LEU A 399 -0.86 -5.20 -4.58
C LEU A 399 -1.04 -3.70 -4.86
N CYS A 400 0.02 -3.00 -5.29
CA CYS A 400 -0.04 -1.59 -5.68
C CYS A 400 -0.90 -1.33 -6.93
N GLU A 401 -1.18 -2.36 -7.74
CA GLU A 401 -2.17 -2.23 -8.83
C GLU A 401 -3.62 -2.20 -8.34
N LEU A 402 -3.87 -2.63 -7.10
CA LEU A 402 -5.20 -2.72 -6.48
C LEU A 402 -5.39 -1.71 -5.35
N LEU A 403 -4.31 -1.13 -4.84
CA LEU A 403 -4.34 -0.09 -3.81
C LEU A 403 -4.14 1.29 -4.44
N PRO A 404 -4.88 2.31 -4.03
CA PRO A 404 -4.59 3.66 -4.49
C PRO A 404 -3.25 4.18 -3.92
N PRO A 405 -2.59 5.15 -4.58
CA PRO A 405 -1.29 5.68 -4.17
C PRO A 405 -1.23 6.30 -2.77
N ASP A 406 -2.37 6.79 -2.27
CA ASP A 406 -2.53 7.39 -0.95
C ASP A 406 -2.88 6.37 0.15
N PHE A 407 -3.06 5.09 -0.21
CA PHE A 407 -3.34 4.05 0.77
C PHE A 407 -2.14 3.84 1.69
N THR A 408 -2.34 4.16 2.98
CA THR A 408 -1.34 4.03 4.03
C THR A 408 -1.41 2.66 4.68
N HIS A 409 -0.26 2.00 4.80
CA HIS A 409 -0.16 0.72 5.45
C HIS A 409 -0.59 0.83 6.94
N PRO A 410 -1.46 -0.06 7.46
CA PRO A 410 -2.06 0.10 8.80
C PRO A 410 -1.06 0.25 9.96
N VAL A 411 0.06 -0.48 9.90
CA VAL A 411 1.13 -0.47 10.92
C VAL A 411 2.12 0.67 10.69
N THR A 412 2.79 0.69 9.53
CA THR A 412 3.83 1.68 9.25
C THR A 412 3.31 3.09 8.98
N ALA A 413 2.02 3.26 8.68
CA ALA A 413 1.35 4.51 8.30
C ALA A 413 2.04 5.31 7.18
N GLU A 414 2.81 4.62 6.33
CA GLU A 414 3.36 5.17 5.10
C GLU A 414 2.61 4.59 3.89
N PRO A 415 2.54 5.32 2.76
CA PRO A 415 1.93 4.81 1.54
C PRO A 415 2.57 3.49 1.10
N VAL A 416 1.75 2.48 0.77
CA VAL A 416 2.27 1.18 0.30
C VAL A 416 3.11 1.34 -0.97
N HIS A 417 2.73 2.26 -1.85
CA HIS A 417 3.50 2.64 -3.04
C HIS A 417 4.92 3.15 -2.72
N LYS A 418 5.10 3.81 -1.57
CA LYS A 418 6.42 4.29 -1.14
C LYS A 418 7.31 3.12 -0.70
N HIS A 419 6.74 2.09 -0.06
CA HIS A 419 7.46 0.85 0.26
C HIS A 419 7.90 0.13 -1.01
N LEU A 420 7.02 0.00 -2.00
CA LEU A 420 7.37 -0.57 -3.31
C LEU A 420 8.51 0.21 -3.97
N SER A 421 8.38 1.54 -4.05
CA SER A 421 9.41 2.41 -4.64
C SER A 421 10.76 2.27 -3.92
N SER A 422 10.74 2.23 -2.58
CA SER A 422 11.95 2.03 -1.77
C SER A 422 12.58 0.67 -2.03
N LEU A 423 11.78 -0.39 -2.21
CA LEU A 423 12.26 -1.73 -2.50
C LEU A 423 12.85 -1.85 -3.91
N LEU A 424 12.28 -1.16 -4.91
CA LEU A 424 12.80 -1.13 -6.27
C LEU A 424 14.08 -0.28 -6.39
N LEU A 425 14.23 0.75 -5.55
CA LEU A 425 15.42 1.61 -5.49
C LEU A 425 16.52 1.05 -4.57
N ALA A 426 16.17 0.18 -3.62
CA ALA A 426 17.12 -0.48 -2.74
C ALA A 426 18.11 -1.31 -3.57
N VAL A 427 19.38 -0.96 -3.45
CA VAL A 427 20.45 -1.27 -4.40
C VAL A 427 20.68 -2.78 -4.59
N ALA A 428 20.60 -3.15 -5.87
CA ALA A 428 21.47 -4.04 -6.64
C ALA A 428 22.67 -4.68 -5.90
N ASP A 429 22.42 -5.82 -5.27
CA ASP A 429 23.40 -6.91 -5.28
C ASP A 429 23.10 -7.80 -6.50
N THR A 430 24.11 -8.17 -7.28
CA THR A 430 23.89 -8.87 -8.57
C THR A 430 23.29 -10.27 -8.38
N ASP A 431 23.55 -10.90 -7.23
CA ASP A 431 22.93 -12.17 -6.84
C ASP A 431 21.47 -12.00 -6.35
N VAL A 432 21.10 -10.81 -5.86
CA VAL A 432 19.73 -10.46 -5.43
C VAL A 432 18.89 -9.91 -6.59
N GLN A 433 19.53 -9.42 -7.65
CA GLN A 433 18.86 -8.74 -8.77
C GLN A 433 17.94 -9.66 -9.57
N GLU A 434 18.23 -10.96 -9.70
CA GLU A 434 17.31 -11.92 -10.34
C GLU A 434 16.03 -12.14 -9.53
N LEU A 435 16.08 -12.03 -8.19
CA LEU A 435 14.94 -12.27 -7.30
C LEU A 435 13.89 -11.14 -7.37
N LEU A 436 14.30 -9.93 -7.77
CA LEU A 436 13.43 -8.77 -7.87
C LEU A 436 12.80 -8.60 -9.26
N LYS A 437 13.34 -9.27 -10.28
CA LYS A 437 12.82 -9.21 -11.65
C LYS A 437 11.47 -9.92 -11.74
N LEU A 438 10.51 -9.21 -12.31
CA LEU A 438 9.17 -9.71 -12.55
C LEU A 438 8.90 -9.77 -14.05
N VAL A 439 8.35 -10.90 -14.50
CA VAL A 439 7.93 -11.10 -15.88
C VAL A 439 6.41 -11.12 -15.93
N LEU A 440 5.82 -10.16 -16.64
CA LEU A 440 4.40 -10.12 -16.95
C LEU A 440 4.01 -11.29 -17.83
N VAL A 441 2.83 -11.84 -17.57
CA VAL A 441 2.25 -12.93 -18.37
C VAL A 441 0.84 -12.57 -18.82
N THR A 442 0.62 -12.58 -20.13
CA THR A 442 -0.72 -12.56 -20.73
C THR A 442 -1.03 -13.96 -21.28
N PRO A 443 -2.11 -14.61 -20.84
CA PRO A 443 -2.45 -15.96 -21.29
C PRO A 443 -2.89 -15.98 -22.75
N GLY A 444 -2.56 -17.07 -23.45
CA GLY A 444 -3.17 -17.49 -24.71
C GLY A 444 -3.98 -18.77 -24.51
N THR A 445 -4.32 -19.49 -25.58
CA THR A 445 -5.00 -20.79 -25.47
C THR A 445 -4.00 -21.94 -25.49
N ARG A 446 -4.40 -23.10 -24.96
CA ARG A 446 -3.60 -24.33 -24.95
C ARG A 446 -2.20 -24.16 -24.30
N GLY A 447 -2.10 -23.32 -23.27
CA GLY A 447 -0.87 -23.11 -22.50
C GLY A 447 0.13 -22.12 -23.11
N ARG A 448 -0.15 -21.59 -24.32
CA ARG A 448 0.60 -20.48 -24.91
C ARG A 448 0.41 -19.21 -24.09
N ARG A 449 1.39 -18.31 -24.16
CA ARG A 449 1.42 -17.08 -23.36
C ARG A 449 2.37 -16.05 -23.97
N LEU A 450 2.01 -14.80 -23.82
CA LEU A 450 2.91 -13.67 -24.03
C LEU A 450 3.65 -13.38 -22.72
N ARG A 451 4.95 -13.11 -22.81
CA ARG A 451 5.79 -12.74 -21.67
C ARG A 451 6.55 -11.45 -21.96
N ALA A 452 6.61 -10.57 -20.98
CA ALA A 452 7.40 -9.34 -21.06
C ALA A 452 7.98 -8.99 -19.67
N ASN A 453 9.22 -8.54 -19.61
CA ASN A 453 9.83 -8.07 -18.37
C ASN A 453 9.13 -6.78 -17.95
N HIS A 454 8.71 -6.71 -16.69
CA HIS A 454 7.99 -5.55 -16.13
C HIS A 454 8.82 -4.25 -16.21
N ASP A 455 10.14 -4.37 -16.10
CA ASP A 455 11.09 -3.25 -16.23
C ASP A 455 11.25 -2.73 -17.68
N GLY A 456 10.57 -3.35 -18.66
CA GLY A 456 10.60 -2.94 -20.06
C GLY A 456 11.83 -3.43 -20.83
N THR A 457 12.65 -4.33 -20.26
CA THR A 457 13.88 -4.84 -20.90
C THR A 457 13.65 -5.97 -21.90
N SER A 458 12.43 -6.49 -22.03
CA SER A 458 12.14 -7.56 -23.00
C SER A 458 12.20 -7.05 -24.44
N PRO A 459 12.65 -7.89 -25.39
CA PRO A 459 12.55 -7.59 -26.81
C PRO A 459 11.14 -7.16 -27.21
N SER A 460 11.05 -6.20 -28.11
CA SER A 460 9.78 -5.74 -28.67
C SER A 460 9.10 -6.86 -29.45
N VAL A 461 7.80 -7.01 -29.21
CA VAL A 461 6.97 -8.06 -29.81
C VAL A 461 6.42 -7.54 -31.13
N VAL A 462 6.63 -8.28 -32.22
CA VAL A 462 6.10 -7.93 -33.53
C VAL A 462 4.81 -8.70 -33.79
N MET A 463 3.73 -7.96 -33.97
CA MET A 463 2.42 -8.47 -34.37
C MET A 463 2.23 -8.21 -35.87
N ALA A 464 2.31 -9.26 -36.68
CA ALA A 464 2.16 -9.19 -38.13
C ALA A 464 0.69 -9.19 -38.55
N ILE A 465 0.31 -8.26 -39.43
CA ILE A 465 -1.06 -8.16 -39.95
C ILE A 465 -1.23 -9.16 -41.10
N PHE A 466 -2.17 -10.11 -40.94
CA PHE A 466 -2.63 -11.01 -41.98
C PHE A 466 -4.05 -10.60 -42.40
N ASN A 467 -4.18 -9.98 -43.58
CA ASN A 467 -5.48 -9.57 -44.09
C ASN A 467 -6.15 -10.72 -44.88
N ALA A 468 -7.20 -11.30 -44.32
CA ALA A 468 -8.02 -12.32 -44.98
C ALA A 468 -9.18 -11.69 -45.79
N THR A 469 -8.94 -10.54 -46.42
CA THR A 469 -9.93 -9.80 -47.21
C THR A 469 -9.74 -10.01 -48.71
N PRO A 470 -10.81 -9.89 -49.53
CA PRO A 470 -10.75 -10.19 -50.98
C PRO A 470 -9.75 -9.32 -51.75
N ASP A 471 -9.51 -8.10 -51.30
CA ASP A 471 -8.62 -7.13 -51.96
C ASP A 471 -7.12 -7.43 -51.76
N SER A 472 -6.77 -8.40 -50.91
CA SER A 472 -5.38 -8.64 -50.48
C SER A 472 -4.62 -9.62 -51.37
N PHE A 473 -5.31 -10.41 -52.20
CA PHE A 473 -4.70 -11.39 -53.10
C PHE A 473 -5.15 -11.13 -54.54
N SER A 474 -4.20 -10.78 -55.41
CA SER A 474 -4.41 -10.09 -56.69
C SER A 474 -4.99 -10.94 -57.84
N ASP A 475 -5.64 -12.06 -57.57
CA ASP A 475 -6.26 -12.88 -58.61
C ASP A 475 -7.79 -12.85 -58.46
N GLY A 476 -8.37 -11.82 -59.09
CA GLY A 476 -9.81 -11.64 -59.21
C GLY A 476 -10.50 -12.89 -59.75
N GLY A 477 -11.40 -13.45 -58.95
CA GLY A 477 -12.33 -14.50 -59.34
C GLY A 477 -13.20 -14.90 -58.17
N ASP A 478 -14.45 -15.31 -58.44
CA ASP A 478 -15.49 -15.73 -57.48
C ASP A 478 -15.15 -16.99 -56.65
N LYS A 479 -13.89 -17.21 -56.25
CA LYS A 479 -13.42 -18.34 -55.44
C LYS A 479 -12.65 -17.83 -54.23
N LEU A 480 -13.41 -17.40 -53.23
CA LEU A 480 -12.95 -16.84 -51.96
C LEU A 480 -12.48 -17.93 -50.97
N ALA A 481 -11.52 -18.77 -51.38
CA ALA A 481 -10.91 -19.76 -50.49
C ALA A 481 -9.40 -19.70 -50.64
N LEU A 482 -8.72 -19.04 -49.69
CA LEU A 482 -7.27 -19.14 -49.55
C LEU A 482 -6.90 -20.62 -49.42
N LEU A 483 -5.98 -21.10 -50.24
CA LEU A 483 -5.49 -22.47 -50.10
C LEU A 483 -4.73 -22.57 -48.78
N LYS A 484 -4.92 -23.68 -48.05
CA LYS A 484 -4.27 -23.90 -46.76
C LYS A 484 -2.75 -23.73 -46.87
N GLU A 485 -2.16 -24.18 -47.98
CA GLU A 485 -0.74 -24.10 -48.27
C GLU A 485 -0.24 -22.65 -48.41
N GLU A 486 -1.04 -21.75 -48.98
CA GLU A 486 -0.72 -20.33 -49.13
C GLU A 486 -0.72 -19.62 -47.78
N VAL A 487 -1.76 -19.86 -46.98
CA VAL A 487 -1.86 -19.33 -45.61
C VAL A 487 -0.64 -19.76 -44.78
N VAL A 488 -0.30 -21.05 -44.81
CA VAL A 488 0.84 -21.58 -44.05
C VAL A 488 2.15 -20.99 -44.56
N ALA A 489 2.34 -20.87 -45.88
CA ALA A 489 3.55 -20.30 -46.45
C ALA A 489 3.75 -18.83 -46.01
N GLU A 490 2.69 -18.03 -46.05
CA GLU A 490 2.74 -16.63 -45.64
C GLU A 490 2.94 -16.47 -44.14
N ALA A 491 2.24 -17.25 -43.31
CA ALA A 491 2.45 -17.26 -41.87
C ALA A 491 3.89 -17.68 -41.49
N LEU A 492 4.46 -18.67 -42.19
CA LEU A 492 5.86 -19.06 -42.01
C LEU A 492 6.83 -17.95 -42.43
N ALA A 493 6.53 -17.22 -43.51
CA ALA A 493 7.33 -16.07 -43.94
C ALA A 493 7.30 -14.95 -42.89
N MET A 494 6.12 -14.63 -42.34
CA MET A 494 5.99 -13.65 -41.25
C MET A 494 6.78 -14.08 -39.99
N LYS A 495 6.70 -15.36 -39.61
CA LYS A 495 7.49 -15.91 -38.50
C LYS A 495 8.99 -15.78 -38.77
N GLN A 496 9.45 -16.17 -39.96
CA GLN A 496 10.88 -16.06 -40.34
C GLN A 496 11.37 -14.62 -40.35
N ALA A 497 10.50 -13.67 -40.68
CA ALA A 497 10.79 -12.24 -40.62
C ALA A 497 10.81 -11.66 -39.19
N GLY A 498 10.42 -12.44 -38.17
CA GLY A 498 10.48 -12.05 -36.75
C GLY A 498 9.14 -11.87 -36.05
N ALA A 499 8.01 -12.16 -36.71
CA ALA A 499 6.71 -12.07 -36.06
C ALA A 499 6.53 -13.16 -35.00
N THR A 500 6.16 -12.75 -33.79
CA THR A 500 5.80 -13.65 -32.68
C THR A 500 4.29 -13.73 -32.48
N ILE A 501 3.55 -12.77 -33.04
CA ILE A 501 2.09 -12.76 -33.09
C ILE A 501 1.66 -12.56 -34.55
N ILE A 502 0.68 -13.33 -35.02
CA ILE A 502 0.00 -13.10 -36.31
C ILE A 502 -1.43 -12.68 -36.00
N ASP A 503 -1.82 -11.50 -36.48
CA ASP A 503 -3.14 -10.92 -36.29
C ASP A 503 -3.97 -11.04 -37.56
N VAL A 504 -4.96 -11.92 -37.52
CA VAL A 504 -5.82 -12.27 -38.66
C VAL A 504 -7.05 -11.37 -38.67
N GLY A 505 -7.20 -10.57 -39.72
CA GLY A 505 -8.35 -9.68 -39.90
C GLY A 505 -9.21 -10.07 -41.10
N GLY A 506 -10.50 -10.33 -40.86
CA GLY A 506 -11.50 -10.63 -41.90
C GLY A 506 -12.32 -9.41 -42.35
N VAL A 507 -12.21 -8.29 -41.62
CA VAL A 507 -12.95 -7.05 -41.83
C VAL A 507 -11.97 -5.91 -42.14
N SER A 508 -12.22 -5.18 -43.23
CA SER A 508 -11.51 -3.92 -43.45
C SER A 508 -12.01 -2.87 -42.47
N THR A 509 -11.13 -2.35 -41.63
CA THR A 509 -11.40 -1.25 -40.68
C THR A 509 -11.06 0.12 -41.28
N ARG A 510 -10.82 0.19 -42.60
CA ARG A 510 -10.56 1.44 -43.32
C ARG A 510 -11.83 2.32 -43.32
N PRO A 511 -11.72 3.65 -43.18
CA PRO A 511 -12.88 4.53 -43.25
C PRO A 511 -13.66 4.34 -44.56
N GLY A 512 -14.94 3.98 -44.44
CA GLY A 512 -15.87 3.85 -45.57
C GLY A 512 -16.00 2.46 -46.22
N SER A 513 -15.39 1.39 -45.70
CA SER A 513 -15.63 0.02 -46.19
C SER A 513 -17.00 -0.53 -45.78
N SER A 514 -17.60 -1.38 -46.62
CA SER A 514 -18.81 -2.14 -46.28
C SER A 514 -18.48 -3.25 -45.27
N GLU A 515 -19.21 -3.30 -44.17
CA GLU A 515 -19.04 -4.34 -43.15
C GLU A 515 -19.63 -5.67 -43.64
N PRO A 516 -18.86 -6.77 -43.62
CA PRO A 516 -19.37 -8.10 -43.96
C PRO A 516 -20.34 -8.59 -42.88
N SER A 517 -21.12 -9.63 -43.21
CA SER A 517 -21.91 -10.34 -42.20
C SER A 517 -21.01 -11.10 -41.21
N SER A 518 -21.54 -11.46 -40.04
CA SER A 518 -20.80 -12.28 -39.06
C SER A 518 -20.36 -13.63 -39.66
N GLU A 519 -21.20 -14.25 -40.49
CA GLU A 519 -20.91 -15.50 -41.18
C GLU A 519 -19.80 -15.35 -42.23
N GLU A 520 -19.81 -14.23 -42.97
CA GLU A 520 -18.77 -13.93 -43.96
C GLU A 520 -17.41 -13.64 -43.30
N GLU A 521 -17.41 -12.88 -42.20
CA GLU A 521 -16.20 -12.65 -41.42
C GLU A 521 -15.63 -13.97 -40.89
N LEU A 522 -16.48 -14.81 -40.29
CA LEU A 522 -16.08 -16.12 -39.78
C LEU A 522 -15.51 -17.02 -40.89
N ALA A 523 -16.17 -17.07 -42.05
CA ALA A 523 -15.72 -17.84 -43.20
C ALA A 523 -14.35 -17.38 -43.75
N ARG A 524 -13.96 -16.13 -43.50
CA ARG A 524 -12.63 -15.61 -43.87
C ARG A 524 -11.56 -15.95 -42.84
N VAL A 525 -11.85 -15.77 -41.55
CA VAL A 525 -10.82 -15.88 -40.50
C VAL A 525 -10.62 -17.31 -39.99
N LEU A 526 -11.70 -18.10 -39.88
CA LEU A 526 -11.63 -19.43 -39.27
C LEU A 526 -10.69 -20.38 -40.02
N PRO A 527 -10.74 -20.50 -41.37
CA PRO A 527 -9.84 -21.38 -42.09
C PRO A 527 -8.36 -20.98 -41.95
N VAL A 528 -8.09 -19.68 -41.77
CA VAL A 528 -6.72 -19.17 -41.56
C VAL A 528 -6.18 -19.62 -40.20
N VAL A 529 -6.99 -19.47 -39.14
CA VAL A 529 -6.63 -19.93 -37.80
C VAL A 529 -6.39 -21.44 -37.77
N GLU A 530 -7.29 -22.23 -38.37
CA GLU A 530 -7.15 -23.68 -38.47
C GLU A 530 -5.91 -24.10 -39.28
N ALA A 531 -5.61 -23.39 -40.37
CA ALA A 531 -4.42 -23.64 -41.18
C ALA A 531 -3.13 -23.40 -40.40
N ILE A 532 -3.01 -22.25 -39.72
CA ILE A 532 -1.86 -21.91 -38.88
C ILE A 532 -1.70 -22.94 -37.75
N ARG A 533 -2.80 -23.32 -37.09
CA ARG A 533 -2.77 -24.26 -35.96
C ARG A 533 -2.53 -25.71 -36.36
N ALA A 534 -2.78 -26.08 -37.61
CA ALA A 534 -2.46 -27.39 -38.13
C ALA A 534 -0.99 -27.55 -38.53
N GLU A 535 -0.20 -26.48 -38.61
CA GLU A 535 1.22 -26.50 -38.95
C GLU A 535 2.09 -26.49 -37.67
N PRO A 536 2.80 -27.60 -37.34
CA PRO A 536 3.62 -27.67 -36.13
C PRO A 536 4.72 -26.61 -36.04
N LYS A 537 5.24 -26.13 -37.18
CA LYS A 537 6.26 -25.08 -37.20
C LYS A 537 5.75 -23.71 -36.74
N LEU A 538 4.45 -23.53 -36.57
CA LEU A 538 3.81 -22.29 -36.12
C LEU A 538 3.22 -22.39 -34.70
N ASP A 539 3.47 -23.50 -33.98
CA ASP A 539 2.86 -23.73 -32.66
C ASP A 539 3.31 -22.75 -31.57
N ASP A 540 4.50 -22.17 -31.72
CA ASP A 540 5.11 -21.14 -30.86
C ASP A 540 4.66 -19.71 -31.18
N VAL A 541 4.01 -19.49 -32.33
CA VAL A 541 3.46 -18.18 -32.72
C VAL A 541 2.07 -18.01 -32.11
N LEU A 542 1.82 -16.87 -31.47
CA LEU A 542 0.48 -16.53 -30.98
C LEU A 542 -0.40 -16.09 -32.15
N VAL A 543 -1.66 -16.54 -32.15
CA VAL A 543 -2.64 -16.13 -33.16
C VAL A 543 -3.62 -15.15 -32.52
N SER A 544 -3.60 -13.92 -32.99
CA SER A 544 -4.58 -12.89 -32.69
C SER A 544 -5.64 -12.84 -33.79
N VAL A 545 -6.88 -12.54 -33.44
CA VAL A 545 -7.96 -12.33 -34.42
C VAL A 545 -8.57 -10.95 -34.19
N ASP A 546 -8.55 -10.11 -35.22
CA ASP A 546 -9.11 -8.75 -35.25
C ASP A 546 -10.62 -8.86 -35.48
N THR A 547 -11.38 -8.93 -34.39
CA THR A 547 -12.84 -9.04 -34.39
C THR A 547 -13.45 -8.40 -33.15
N TYR A 548 -14.63 -7.82 -33.34
CA TYR A 548 -15.45 -7.20 -32.29
C TYR A 548 -16.77 -7.98 -32.06
N ARG A 549 -16.90 -9.18 -32.63
CA ARG A 549 -18.12 -10.01 -32.56
C ARG A 549 -17.91 -11.23 -31.68
N ALA A 550 -18.80 -11.45 -30.71
CA ALA A 550 -18.65 -12.52 -29.73
C ALA A 550 -18.72 -13.92 -30.38
N ALA A 551 -19.62 -14.12 -31.34
CA ALA A 551 -19.77 -15.41 -32.04
C ALA A 551 -18.52 -15.79 -32.86
N VAL A 552 -17.88 -14.81 -33.52
CA VAL A 552 -16.64 -15.04 -34.27
C VAL A 552 -15.51 -15.36 -33.29
N ALA A 553 -15.37 -14.57 -32.22
CA ALA A 553 -14.39 -14.80 -31.17
C ALA A 553 -14.49 -16.21 -30.57
N GLU A 554 -15.70 -16.67 -30.25
CA GLU A 554 -15.92 -18.01 -29.69
C GLU A 554 -15.47 -19.13 -30.64
N ALA A 555 -15.81 -19.03 -31.92
CA ALA A 555 -15.44 -20.03 -32.92
C ALA A 555 -13.92 -20.07 -33.17
N VAL A 556 -13.25 -18.93 -33.30
CA VAL A 556 -11.80 -18.89 -33.55
C VAL A 556 -10.99 -19.31 -32.33
N LEU A 557 -11.46 -19.03 -31.11
CA LEU A 557 -10.84 -19.51 -29.88
C LEU A 557 -10.93 -21.03 -29.76
N ALA A 558 -12.07 -21.63 -30.14
CA ALA A 558 -12.22 -23.08 -30.22
C ALA A 558 -11.24 -23.70 -31.24
N ALA A 559 -10.99 -23.02 -32.37
CA ALA A 559 -10.02 -23.42 -33.38
C ALA A 559 -8.55 -23.26 -32.91
N GLY A 560 -8.29 -22.47 -31.86
CA GLY A 560 -6.98 -22.30 -31.25
C GLY A 560 -6.33 -20.93 -31.44
N ALA A 561 -7.11 -19.88 -31.70
CA ALA A 561 -6.66 -18.50 -31.51
C ALA A 561 -6.27 -18.26 -30.03
N ASP A 562 -5.36 -17.33 -29.76
CA ASP A 562 -4.83 -17.03 -28.42
C ASP A 562 -5.24 -15.66 -27.91
N ILE A 563 -5.48 -14.72 -28.81
CA ILE A 563 -5.79 -13.32 -28.50
C ILE A 563 -6.99 -12.88 -29.34
N ILE A 564 -7.93 -12.19 -28.71
CA ILE A 564 -8.97 -11.43 -29.40
C ILE A 564 -8.55 -9.97 -29.43
N ASN A 565 -8.44 -9.40 -30.63
CA ASN A 565 -8.11 -8.00 -30.84
C ASN A 565 -9.38 -7.21 -31.18
N ASP A 566 -9.96 -6.56 -30.18
CA ASP A 566 -11.22 -5.84 -30.34
C ASP A 566 -10.96 -4.34 -30.52
N ILE A 567 -11.12 -3.88 -31.77
CA ILE A 567 -10.99 -2.47 -32.16
C ILE A 567 -12.06 -1.54 -31.57
N LEU A 568 -13.12 -2.09 -30.98
CA LEU A 568 -14.25 -1.36 -30.39
C LEU A 568 -14.31 -1.50 -28.86
N MET A 569 -13.31 -2.14 -28.23
CA MET A 569 -13.18 -2.29 -26.77
C MET A 569 -14.46 -2.78 -26.07
N GLY A 570 -15.22 -3.69 -26.69
CA GLY A 570 -16.47 -4.24 -26.17
C GLY A 570 -17.70 -3.34 -26.31
N LEU A 571 -17.58 -2.17 -26.95
CA LEU A 571 -18.70 -1.23 -27.13
C LEU A 571 -19.78 -1.73 -28.11
N TYR A 572 -19.43 -2.62 -29.03
CA TYR A 572 -20.38 -3.15 -30.01
C TYR A 572 -21.20 -4.31 -29.42
N GLU A 573 -20.53 -5.28 -28.82
CA GLU A 573 -21.13 -6.48 -28.25
C GLU A 573 -20.42 -6.84 -26.93
N PRO A 574 -20.90 -6.34 -25.77
CA PRO A 574 -20.28 -6.58 -24.46
C PRO A 574 -20.14 -8.07 -24.10
N GLU A 575 -20.94 -8.94 -24.71
CA GLU A 575 -20.89 -10.40 -24.56
C GLU A 575 -19.51 -10.98 -24.94
N ILE A 576 -18.72 -10.27 -25.76
CA ILE A 576 -17.34 -10.66 -26.09
C ILE A 576 -16.48 -10.82 -24.82
N PHE A 577 -16.72 -10.01 -23.78
CA PHE A 577 -16.02 -10.13 -22.50
C PHE A 577 -16.31 -11.47 -21.82
N SER A 578 -17.55 -11.97 -21.93
CA SER A 578 -17.92 -13.27 -21.36
C SER A 578 -17.22 -14.42 -22.11
N VAL A 579 -17.04 -14.29 -23.43
CA VAL A 579 -16.27 -15.26 -24.23
C VAL A 579 -14.79 -15.25 -23.82
N VAL A 580 -14.20 -14.06 -23.66
CA VAL A 580 -12.82 -13.89 -23.21
C VAL A 580 -12.61 -14.44 -21.80
N ALA A 581 -13.53 -14.18 -20.86
CA ALA A 581 -13.46 -14.68 -19.50
C ALA A 581 -13.54 -16.21 -19.44
N ARG A 582 -14.45 -16.83 -20.21
CA ARG A 582 -14.59 -18.30 -20.27
C ARG A 582 -13.37 -18.99 -20.89
N SER A 583 -12.83 -18.40 -21.96
CA SER A 583 -11.69 -18.98 -22.69
C SER A 583 -10.36 -18.76 -21.97
N GLY A 584 -10.25 -17.74 -21.13
CA GLY A 584 -9.01 -17.35 -20.48
C GLY A 584 -7.96 -16.75 -21.44
N CYS A 585 -8.35 -16.39 -22.66
CA CYS A 585 -7.47 -15.86 -23.69
C CYS A 585 -7.02 -14.42 -23.43
N GLY A 586 -6.06 -13.94 -24.21
CA GLY A 586 -5.65 -12.54 -24.21
C GLY A 586 -6.68 -11.66 -24.94
N TYR A 587 -6.80 -10.40 -24.54
CA TYR A 587 -7.75 -9.45 -25.10
C TYR A 587 -7.11 -8.09 -25.30
N VAL A 588 -7.00 -7.65 -26.55
CA VAL A 588 -6.58 -6.28 -26.86
C VAL A 588 -7.79 -5.36 -26.76
N MET A 589 -7.71 -4.40 -25.85
CA MET A 589 -8.70 -3.35 -25.66
C MET A 589 -8.26 -2.10 -26.42
N ASN A 590 -8.77 -1.90 -27.63
CA ASN A 590 -8.41 -0.77 -28.48
C ASN A 590 -9.36 0.42 -28.29
N HIS A 591 -8.80 1.58 -27.94
CA HIS A 591 -9.59 2.79 -27.74
C HIS A 591 -10.09 3.36 -29.06
N THR A 592 -11.40 3.58 -29.15
CA THR A 592 -12.05 4.27 -30.26
C THR A 592 -13.28 5.04 -29.80
N ARG A 593 -13.85 5.84 -30.70
CA ARG A 593 -15.18 6.45 -30.54
C ARG A 593 -15.94 6.34 -31.87
N GLY A 594 -17.23 6.05 -31.78
CA GLY A 594 -18.06 5.79 -32.96
C GLY A 594 -17.66 4.49 -33.69
N THR A 595 -17.94 4.45 -34.98
CA THR A 595 -17.67 3.28 -35.85
C THR A 595 -16.64 3.63 -36.92
N PRO A 596 -16.09 2.68 -37.69
CA PRO A 596 -15.16 3.01 -38.78
C PRO A 596 -15.70 4.06 -39.77
N ALA A 597 -17.02 4.15 -39.95
CA ALA A 597 -17.67 5.15 -40.78
C ALA A 597 -17.79 6.54 -40.14
N THR A 598 -17.85 6.64 -38.81
CA THR A 598 -18.16 7.89 -38.07
C THR A 598 -17.02 8.40 -37.20
N MET A 599 -16.01 7.57 -36.90
CA MET A 599 -14.93 7.88 -35.94
C MET A 599 -14.17 9.17 -36.26
N SER A 600 -14.05 9.56 -37.53
CA SER A 600 -13.39 10.80 -37.93
C SER A 600 -14.10 12.07 -37.43
N GLN A 601 -15.36 11.96 -37.02
CA GLN A 601 -16.17 13.07 -36.47
C GLN A 601 -16.01 13.19 -34.94
N PHE A 602 -15.52 12.16 -34.26
CA PHE A 602 -15.43 12.09 -32.79
C PHE A 602 -14.02 12.35 -32.25
N THR A 603 -13.29 13.29 -32.86
CA THR A 603 -11.90 13.61 -32.49
C THR A 603 -11.76 14.66 -31.39
N GLU A 604 -12.85 15.11 -30.76
CA GLU A 604 -12.79 16.14 -29.73
C GLU A 604 -12.65 15.53 -28.34
N TYR A 605 -11.48 15.71 -27.70
CA TYR A 605 -11.21 15.27 -26.34
C TYR A 605 -11.21 16.49 -25.42
N GLY A 606 -12.32 16.70 -24.71
CA GLY A 606 -12.50 17.80 -23.76
C GLY A 606 -11.87 17.53 -22.40
N PRO A 607 -11.74 18.56 -21.54
CA PRO A 607 -11.50 18.33 -20.12
C PRO A 607 -12.70 17.53 -19.55
N ALA A 608 -12.47 16.65 -18.58
CA ALA A 608 -13.61 15.96 -17.96
C ALA A 608 -14.38 16.92 -17.06
N GLU A 609 -15.71 16.91 -17.19
CA GLU A 609 -16.61 17.53 -16.21
C GLU A 609 -16.38 16.90 -14.83
N SER A 610 -16.21 15.58 -14.74
CA SER A 610 -15.95 14.84 -13.49
C SER A 610 -14.64 15.22 -12.78
N THR A 611 -13.60 15.61 -13.52
CA THR A 611 -12.38 16.15 -12.91
C THR A 611 -12.55 17.57 -12.37
N ALA A 612 -13.46 18.35 -12.96
CA ALA A 612 -13.76 19.70 -12.51
C ALA A 612 -14.61 19.69 -11.22
N ASP A 613 -15.49 18.70 -11.09
CA ASP A 613 -16.35 18.49 -9.92
C ASP A 613 -15.65 17.69 -8.79
N GLY A 614 -14.42 17.22 -9.04
CA GLY A 614 -13.58 16.50 -8.07
C GLY A 614 -14.02 15.07 -7.78
N THR A 615 -14.84 14.46 -8.65
CA THR A 615 -15.34 13.08 -8.48
C THR A 615 -14.36 12.01 -8.95
N LEU A 616 -13.41 12.37 -9.81
CA LEU A 616 -12.35 11.50 -10.29
C LEU A 616 -10.97 12.06 -9.90
N VAL A 617 -10.12 11.24 -9.30
CA VAL A 617 -8.73 11.59 -8.97
C VAL A 617 -7.80 10.78 -9.86
N GLU A 618 -7.07 11.46 -10.74
CA GLU A 618 -6.21 10.83 -11.75
C GLU A 618 -4.72 10.97 -11.38
N TYR A 619 -3.97 9.90 -11.64
CA TYR A 619 -2.55 9.80 -11.31
C TYR A 619 -1.77 9.30 -12.53
N HIS A 620 -0.59 9.90 -12.73
CA HIS A 620 0.44 9.36 -13.61
C HIS A 620 1.67 9.10 -12.75
N ILE A 621 1.86 7.88 -12.27
CA ILE A 621 2.91 7.54 -11.30
C ILE A 621 3.84 6.54 -11.94
N ASP A 622 5.13 6.79 -11.83
CA ASP A 622 6.16 5.81 -12.09
C ASP A 622 6.66 5.26 -10.75
N GLU A 623 6.77 3.95 -10.64
CA GLU A 623 7.18 3.27 -9.39
C GLU A 623 8.58 3.68 -8.92
N THR A 624 9.43 4.14 -9.85
CA THR A 624 10.81 4.56 -9.54
C THR A 624 10.94 6.08 -9.42
N SER A 625 10.30 6.85 -10.30
CA SER A 625 10.45 8.31 -10.35
C SER A 625 9.30 9.10 -9.69
N GLY A 626 8.25 8.43 -9.24
CA GLY A 626 7.07 9.05 -8.63
C GLY A 626 6.13 9.71 -9.66
N VAL A 627 5.43 10.77 -9.23
CA VAL A 627 4.42 11.45 -10.06
C VAL A 627 5.07 12.12 -11.28
N LEU A 628 4.56 11.82 -12.46
CA LEU A 628 5.01 12.39 -13.72
C LEU A 628 4.54 13.85 -13.88
N PRO A 629 5.30 14.71 -14.58
CA PRO A 629 4.90 16.09 -14.83
C PRO A 629 3.54 16.21 -15.53
N VAL A 630 2.81 17.30 -15.28
CA VAL A 630 1.52 17.55 -15.94
C VAL A 630 1.74 17.93 -17.41
N LEU A 631 0.94 17.36 -18.31
CA LEU A 631 0.97 17.68 -19.74
C LEU A 631 0.29 19.02 -20.06
N PRO A 632 0.61 19.67 -21.20
CA PRO A 632 -0.18 20.77 -21.72
C PRO A 632 -1.66 20.40 -21.88
N ALA A 633 -2.57 21.32 -21.62
CA ALA A 633 -4.00 21.04 -21.49
C ALA A 633 -4.60 20.22 -22.65
N ALA A 634 -4.27 20.53 -23.91
CA ALA A 634 -4.78 19.81 -25.07
C ALA A 634 -4.31 18.33 -25.13
N GLU A 635 -3.03 18.09 -24.81
CA GLU A 635 -2.45 16.73 -24.80
C GLU A 635 -2.89 15.96 -23.57
N ARG A 636 -3.03 16.64 -22.42
CA ARG A 636 -3.60 16.08 -21.20
C ARG A 636 -5.04 15.60 -21.43
N ASN A 637 -5.90 16.45 -21.98
CA ASN A 637 -7.30 16.11 -22.23
C ASN A 637 -7.43 14.90 -23.17
N LEU A 638 -6.55 14.78 -24.16
CA LEU A 638 -6.47 13.61 -25.05
C LEU A 638 -6.03 12.36 -24.29
N VAL A 639 -4.85 12.38 -23.68
CA VAL A 639 -4.24 11.19 -23.04
C VAL A 639 -5.12 10.72 -21.88
N ASP A 640 -5.51 11.63 -20.98
CA ASP A 640 -6.34 11.30 -19.82
C ASP A 640 -7.76 10.92 -20.28
N GLY A 641 -8.31 11.58 -21.30
CA GLY A 641 -9.60 11.21 -21.89
C GLY A 641 -9.64 9.79 -22.43
N ILE A 642 -8.60 9.37 -23.15
CA ILE A 642 -8.44 7.98 -23.61
C ILE A 642 -8.32 7.04 -22.41
N CYS A 643 -7.52 7.40 -21.41
CA CYS A 643 -7.33 6.55 -20.22
C CYS A 643 -8.64 6.34 -19.45
N ARG A 644 -9.45 7.39 -19.26
CA ARG A 644 -10.75 7.28 -18.59
C ARG A 644 -11.71 6.37 -19.32
N GLU A 645 -11.78 6.47 -20.64
CA GLU A 645 -12.67 5.63 -21.46
C GLU A 645 -12.22 4.16 -21.45
N LEU A 646 -10.90 3.90 -21.54
CA LEU A 646 -10.35 2.56 -21.36
C LEU A 646 -10.59 2.03 -19.94
N ALA A 647 -10.43 2.85 -18.90
CA ALA A 647 -10.64 2.44 -17.52
C ALA A 647 -12.10 2.08 -17.25
N ALA A 648 -13.04 2.83 -17.84
CA ALA A 648 -14.45 2.50 -17.80
C ALA A 648 -14.74 1.13 -18.44
N GLN A 649 -14.17 0.86 -19.62
CA GLN A 649 -14.35 -0.44 -20.29
C GLN A 649 -13.65 -1.59 -19.56
N LEU A 650 -12.50 -1.33 -18.92
CA LEU A 650 -11.84 -2.32 -18.07
C LEU A 650 -12.73 -2.71 -16.87
N ASN A 651 -13.43 -1.75 -16.26
CA ASN A 651 -14.37 -2.03 -15.18
C ASN A 651 -15.57 -2.84 -15.68
N VAL A 652 -16.09 -2.58 -16.89
CA VAL A 652 -17.14 -3.40 -17.53
C VAL A 652 -16.62 -4.82 -17.78
N ALA A 653 -15.43 -4.97 -18.37
CA ALA A 653 -14.82 -6.28 -18.61
C ALA A 653 -14.66 -7.08 -17.30
N ALA A 654 -14.23 -6.43 -16.22
CA ALA A 654 -14.10 -7.06 -14.90
C ALA A 654 -15.44 -7.57 -14.34
N GLN A 655 -16.56 -6.85 -14.59
CA GLN A 655 -17.91 -7.33 -14.22
C GLN A 655 -18.30 -8.61 -14.96
N HIS A 656 -17.76 -8.82 -16.16
CA HIS A 656 -17.88 -10.05 -16.93
C HIS A 656 -16.80 -11.10 -16.58
N SER A 657 -16.12 -10.94 -15.45
CA SER A 657 -15.06 -11.82 -14.95
C SER A 657 -13.78 -11.87 -15.80
N VAL A 658 -13.58 -10.92 -16.72
CA VAL A 658 -12.29 -10.76 -17.40
C VAL A 658 -11.26 -10.32 -16.38
N ARG A 659 -10.14 -11.04 -16.31
CA ARG A 659 -9.07 -10.76 -15.36
C ARG A 659 -8.08 -9.78 -15.95
N LYS A 660 -7.46 -8.96 -15.11
CA LYS A 660 -6.57 -7.88 -15.55
C LYS A 660 -5.39 -8.40 -16.39
N TRP A 661 -4.82 -9.54 -16.01
CA TRP A 661 -3.73 -10.18 -16.73
C TRP A 661 -4.07 -10.63 -18.16
N GLN A 662 -5.35 -10.68 -18.53
CA GLN A 662 -5.79 -10.99 -19.90
C GLN A 662 -5.72 -9.77 -20.82
N VAL A 663 -5.71 -8.55 -20.28
CA VAL A 663 -5.93 -7.34 -21.06
C VAL A 663 -4.60 -6.75 -21.55
N ILE A 664 -4.58 -6.41 -22.84
CA ILE A 664 -3.52 -5.64 -23.52
C ILE A 664 -4.14 -4.29 -23.90
N LEU A 665 -3.49 -3.19 -23.54
CA LEU A 665 -3.97 -1.83 -23.84
C LEU A 665 -3.55 -1.43 -25.26
N ASP A 666 -4.46 -0.81 -26.02
CA ASP A 666 -4.12 -0.10 -27.25
C ASP A 666 -4.81 1.29 -27.25
N PRO A 667 -4.06 2.40 -27.22
CA PRO A 667 -4.62 3.77 -27.29
C PRO A 667 -5.35 4.09 -28.60
N GLY A 668 -5.30 3.22 -29.59
CA GLY A 668 -6.06 3.31 -30.83
C GLY A 668 -5.55 4.40 -31.76
N ILE A 669 -4.28 4.33 -32.16
CA ILE A 669 -3.72 5.25 -33.16
C ILE A 669 -4.58 5.19 -34.42
N GLY A 670 -5.06 6.34 -34.88
CA GLY A 670 -5.89 6.50 -36.08
C GLY A 670 -7.37 6.17 -35.91
N PHE A 671 -7.83 5.81 -34.71
CA PHE A 671 -9.24 5.52 -34.41
C PHE A 671 -9.88 6.66 -33.63
N ALA A 672 -10.66 7.52 -34.28
CA ALA A 672 -11.20 8.75 -33.70
C ALA A 672 -10.13 9.74 -33.19
N LYS A 673 -8.98 9.82 -33.87
CA LYS A 673 -7.90 10.79 -33.61
C LYS A 673 -7.45 11.47 -34.90
N ASN A 674 -7.22 12.78 -34.82
CA ASN A 674 -6.60 13.55 -35.89
C ASN A 674 -5.06 13.40 -35.89
N MET A 675 -4.38 14.04 -36.86
CA MET A 675 -2.92 13.92 -37.02
C MET A 675 -2.14 14.35 -35.78
N SER A 676 -2.44 15.51 -35.18
CA SER A 676 -1.68 16.00 -34.01
C SER A 676 -1.91 15.12 -32.79
N GLN A 677 -3.12 14.57 -32.63
CA GLN A 677 -3.47 13.64 -31.57
C GLN A 677 -2.73 12.30 -31.71
N ASN A 678 -2.64 11.74 -32.91
CA ASN A 678 -1.86 10.51 -33.16
C ASN A 678 -0.39 10.70 -32.78
N LEU A 679 0.20 11.85 -33.12
CA LEU A 679 1.56 12.18 -32.72
C LEU A 679 1.71 12.37 -31.21
N ALA A 680 0.72 12.97 -30.55
CA ALA A 680 0.72 13.13 -29.09
C ALA A 680 0.62 11.78 -28.36
N ILE A 681 -0.19 10.84 -28.87
CA ILE A 681 -0.27 9.46 -28.36
C ILE A 681 1.10 8.78 -28.43
N ILE A 682 1.76 8.82 -29.60
CA ILE A 682 3.11 8.23 -29.75
C ILE A 682 4.07 8.93 -28.78
N ARG A 683 4.09 10.26 -28.75
CA ARG A 683 5.00 11.05 -27.90
C ARG A 683 4.82 10.75 -26.41
N HIS A 684 3.63 10.38 -25.96
CA HIS A 684 3.32 10.17 -24.54
C HIS A 684 2.94 8.73 -24.20
N ALA A 685 3.26 7.76 -25.06
CA ALA A 685 2.77 6.39 -24.92
C ALA A 685 3.08 5.77 -23.54
N ARG A 686 4.26 6.05 -22.97
CA ARG A 686 4.65 5.58 -21.62
C ARG A 686 3.63 5.92 -20.54
N ARG A 687 2.91 7.04 -20.68
CA ARG A 687 1.94 7.50 -19.69
C ARG A 687 0.73 6.58 -19.55
N PHE A 688 0.30 5.91 -20.61
CA PHE A 688 -0.81 4.96 -20.53
C PHE A 688 -0.49 3.85 -19.52
N LYS A 689 0.70 3.26 -19.59
CA LYS A 689 1.14 2.24 -18.61
C LYS A 689 1.32 2.75 -17.17
N LYS A 690 1.35 4.07 -16.98
CA LYS A 690 1.57 4.74 -15.69
C LYS A 690 0.31 5.42 -15.15
N TYR A 691 -0.81 5.26 -15.85
CA TYR A 691 -2.08 5.83 -15.46
C TYR A 691 -2.74 5.01 -14.34
N ALA A 692 -3.37 5.71 -13.40
CA ALA A 692 -4.32 5.16 -12.47
C ALA A 692 -5.37 6.21 -12.10
N GLN A 693 -6.56 5.78 -11.70
CA GLN A 693 -7.63 6.66 -11.27
C GLN A 693 -8.38 6.10 -10.05
N ILE A 694 -8.90 7.01 -9.22
CA ILE A 694 -9.89 6.72 -8.19
C ILE A 694 -11.20 7.37 -8.63
N ASP A 695 -12.24 6.56 -8.78
CA ASP A 695 -13.61 7.02 -8.95
C ASP A 695 -14.29 7.07 -7.58
N LEU A 696 -14.56 8.28 -7.09
CA LEU A 696 -15.17 8.50 -5.78
C LEU A 696 -16.68 8.20 -5.77
N VAL A 697 -17.32 8.14 -6.93
CA VAL A 697 -18.76 7.82 -7.07
C VAL A 697 -18.94 6.31 -7.09
N LEU A 698 -18.12 5.60 -7.87
CA LEU A 698 -18.13 4.14 -7.95
C LEU A 698 -17.34 3.47 -6.82
N HIS A 699 -16.63 4.25 -5.99
CA HIS A 699 -15.70 3.76 -4.96
C HIS A 699 -14.73 2.71 -5.51
N SER A 700 -14.15 3.00 -6.69
CA SER A 700 -13.28 2.06 -7.41
C SER A 700 -11.91 2.66 -7.70
N TYR A 701 -10.90 1.81 -7.68
CA TYR A 701 -9.54 2.15 -8.11
C TYR A 701 -9.17 1.32 -9.33
N THR A 702 -8.71 1.99 -10.38
CA THR A 702 -8.32 1.36 -11.64
C THR A 702 -6.89 1.79 -11.99
N SER A 703 -6.01 0.83 -12.25
CA SER A 703 -4.61 1.09 -12.61
C SER A 703 -4.22 0.32 -13.86
N PHE A 704 -3.47 0.97 -14.76
CA PHE A 704 -2.92 0.38 -15.98
C PHE A 704 -1.50 -0.19 -15.79
N HIS A 705 -0.94 -0.05 -14.59
CA HIS A 705 0.34 -0.67 -14.25
C HIS A 705 0.27 -2.19 -14.44
N GLY A 706 1.36 -2.78 -14.95
CA GLY A 706 1.43 -4.21 -15.23
C GLY A 706 0.69 -4.67 -16.50
N MET A 707 0.06 -3.78 -17.26
CA MET A 707 -0.55 -4.14 -18.55
C MET A 707 0.44 -4.02 -19.70
N ALA A 708 0.39 -4.96 -20.64
CA ALA A 708 1.10 -4.84 -21.91
C ALA A 708 0.42 -3.77 -22.79
N MET A 709 1.20 -3.07 -23.61
CA MET A 709 0.72 -2.03 -24.52
C MET A 709 1.05 -2.36 -25.97
N LEU A 710 0.00 -2.41 -26.80
CA LEU A 710 0.05 -2.54 -28.25
C LEU A 710 -0.03 -1.16 -28.92
N MET A 711 0.77 -0.97 -29.97
CA MET A 711 0.76 0.25 -30.78
C MET A 711 0.71 -0.07 -32.28
N GLY A 712 -0.37 0.36 -32.95
CA GLY A 712 -0.60 0.11 -34.38
C GLY A 712 -0.52 1.37 -35.26
N ALA A 713 0.69 1.82 -35.61
CA ALA A 713 0.88 2.99 -36.50
C ALA A 713 1.09 2.64 -37.99
N SER A 714 1.30 1.36 -38.32
CA SER A 714 1.74 0.93 -39.66
C SER A 714 0.78 1.36 -40.78
N ARG A 715 1.35 1.96 -41.84
CA ARG A 715 0.69 2.44 -43.06
C ARG A 715 -0.45 3.45 -42.86
N LYS A 716 -0.66 3.99 -41.65
CA LYS A 716 -1.75 4.94 -41.34
C LYS A 716 -1.63 6.26 -42.11
N GLY A 717 -2.77 6.89 -42.40
CA GLY A 717 -2.86 8.07 -43.27
C GLY A 717 -2.04 9.28 -42.82
N PHE A 718 -1.96 9.51 -41.49
CA PHE A 718 -1.21 10.65 -40.94
C PHE A 718 0.29 10.60 -41.28
N LEU A 719 0.87 9.41 -41.39
CA LEU A 719 2.27 9.24 -41.83
C LEU A 719 2.44 9.65 -43.29
N GLY A 720 1.48 9.29 -44.14
CA GLY A 720 1.46 9.70 -45.54
C GLY A 720 1.37 11.22 -45.71
N THR A 721 0.58 11.89 -44.87
CA THR A 721 0.50 13.36 -44.85
C THR A 721 1.84 14.00 -44.46
N LEU A 722 2.53 13.45 -43.46
CA LEU A 722 3.83 13.98 -43.00
C LEU A 722 4.95 13.82 -44.03
N THR A 723 4.98 12.71 -44.77
CA THR A 723 6.05 12.41 -45.72
C THR A 723 5.68 12.73 -47.18
N GLY A 724 4.47 13.22 -47.43
CA GLY A 724 3.94 13.39 -48.80
C GLY A 724 3.67 12.06 -49.54
N GLN A 725 3.66 10.92 -48.85
CA GLN A 725 3.47 9.59 -49.45
C GLN A 725 1.99 9.17 -49.45
N LYS A 726 1.33 9.33 -50.59
CA LYS A 726 -0.10 9.01 -50.76
C LYS A 726 -0.38 7.50 -50.79
N ASP A 727 0.53 6.71 -51.33
CA ASP A 727 0.39 5.25 -51.42
C ASP A 727 0.73 4.58 -50.08
N ALA A 728 -0.21 3.84 -49.51
CA ALA A 728 -0.04 3.16 -48.22
C ALA A 728 1.05 2.07 -48.28
N LEU A 729 1.21 1.38 -49.41
CA LEU A 729 2.20 0.31 -49.59
C LEU A 729 3.64 0.84 -49.56
N ARG A 730 3.83 2.13 -49.89
CA ARG A 730 5.15 2.78 -49.91
C ARG A 730 5.50 3.50 -48.61
N ARG A 731 4.74 3.28 -47.53
CA ARG A 731 4.95 3.91 -46.21
C ARG A 731 5.83 3.07 -45.27
N VAL A 732 6.66 2.17 -45.80
CA VAL A 732 7.51 1.26 -45.00
C VAL A 732 8.42 2.05 -44.05
N VAL A 733 9.18 3.01 -44.56
CA VAL A 733 10.14 3.81 -43.77
C VAL A 733 9.44 4.62 -42.68
N SER A 734 8.33 5.30 -43.01
CA SER A 734 7.60 6.11 -42.03
C SER A 734 6.88 5.25 -40.98
N SER A 735 6.40 4.07 -41.36
CA SER A 735 5.82 3.09 -40.42
C SER A 735 6.87 2.56 -39.45
N THR A 736 8.05 2.22 -39.97
CA THR A 736 9.18 1.71 -39.19
C THR A 736 9.68 2.78 -38.20
N ALA A 737 9.83 4.03 -38.65
CA ALA A 737 10.20 5.14 -37.77
C ALA A 737 9.17 5.37 -36.65
N ALA A 738 7.87 5.25 -36.95
CA ALA A 738 6.82 5.35 -35.95
C ALA A 738 6.86 4.18 -34.95
N ALA A 739 7.12 2.96 -35.41
CA ALA A 739 7.26 1.78 -34.54
C ALA A 739 8.43 1.94 -33.55
N VAL A 740 9.61 2.38 -34.03
CA VAL A 740 10.77 2.68 -33.18
C VAL A 740 10.42 3.75 -32.13
N ALA A 741 9.72 4.81 -32.51
CA ALA A 741 9.28 5.84 -31.57
C ALA A 741 8.28 5.30 -30.53
N CYS A 742 7.39 4.37 -30.89
CA CYS A 742 6.50 3.71 -29.93
C CYS A 742 7.28 2.85 -28.93
N VAL A 743 8.27 2.11 -29.39
CA VAL A 743 9.14 1.27 -28.53
C VAL A 743 9.98 2.12 -27.58
N GLN A 744 10.55 3.23 -28.06
CA GLN A 744 11.22 4.21 -27.19
C GLN A 744 10.31 4.67 -26.05
N GLN A 745 9.02 4.81 -26.33
CA GLN A 745 8.00 5.23 -25.37
C GLN A 745 7.37 4.06 -24.60
N GLY A 746 7.98 2.87 -24.62
CA GLY A 746 7.61 1.73 -23.78
C GLY A 746 6.47 0.86 -24.31
N ALA A 747 6.22 0.88 -25.63
CA ALA A 747 5.36 -0.12 -26.26
C ALA A 747 5.97 -1.52 -26.15
N ASP A 748 5.15 -2.50 -25.78
CA ASP A 748 5.57 -3.90 -25.68
C ASP A 748 5.36 -4.62 -27.01
N ILE A 749 4.27 -4.27 -27.73
CA ILE A 749 3.88 -4.88 -29.00
C ILE A 749 3.70 -3.79 -30.05
N VAL A 750 4.22 -4.00 -31.26
CA VAL A 750 3.90 -3.16 -32.43
C VAL A 750 3.20 -3.96 -33.52
N ARG A 751 2.08 -3.41 -34.02
CA ARG A 751 1.27 -4.03 -35.08
C ARG A 751 1.68 -3.52 -36.46
N VAL A 752 2.18 -4.39 -37.33
CA VAL A 752 2.82 -3.99 -38.59
C VAL A 752 2.47 -4.86 -39.80
N HIS A 753 2.54 -4.26 -40.99
CA HIS A 753 2.44 -4.97 -42.26
C HIS A 753 3.82 -5.42 -42.76
N ASP A 754 4.83 -4.56 -42.64
CA ASP A 754 6.18 -4.75 -43.17
C ASP A 754 7.07 -5.37 -42.07
N VAL A 755 6.93 -6.68 -41.86
CA VAL A 755 7.48 -7.41 -40.70
C VAL A 755 9.00 -7.39 -40.68
N GLN A 756 9.64 -7.67 -41.83
CA GLN A 756 11.09 -7.80 -41.91
C GLN A 756 11.77 -6.46 -41.58
N GLU A 757 11.39 -5.39 -42.28
CA GLU A 757 11.97 -4.06 -42.11
C GLU A 757 11.72 -3.50 -40.71
N THR A 758 10.54 -3.77 -40.15
CA THR A 758 10.24 -3.38 -38.77
C THR A 758 11.13 -4.14 -37.80
N THR A 759 11.25 -5.47 -37.92
CA THR A 759 12.07 -6.29 -37.02
C THR A 759 13.53 -5.85 -37.02
N GLU A 760 14.12 -5.62 -38.18
CA GLU A 760 15.50 -5.13 -38.30
C GLU A 760 15.69 -3.78 -37.56
N ALA A 761 14.73 -2.86 -37.69
CA ALA A 761 14.79 -1.58 -36.98
C ALA A 761 14.56 -1.74 -35.47
N LEU A 762 13.68 -2.65 -35.04
CA LEU A 762 13.43 -2.90 -33.63
C LEU A 762 14.60 -3.58 -32.94
N GLN A 763 15.36 -4.43 -33.62
CA GLN A 763 16.60 -5.00 -33.07
C GLN A 763 17.58 -3.89 -32.65
N VAL A 764 17.72 -2.85 -33.49
CA VAL A 764 18.53 -1.68 -33.16
C VAL A 764 17.88 -0.86 -32.04
N ALA A 765 16.58 -0.62 -32.11
CA ALA A 765 15.86 0.15 -31.10
C ALA A 765 15.93 -0.51 -29.71
N ASP A 766 15.75 -1.82 -29.63
CA ASP A 766 15.82 -2.61 -28.40
C ASP A 766 17.25 -2.58 -27.83
N ALA A 767 18.29 -2.70 -28.67
CA ALA A 767 19.67 -2.55 -28.23
C ALA A 767 19.95 -1.15 -27.64
N VAL A 768 19.36 -0.09 -28.21
CA VAL A 768 19.53 1.30 -27.77
C VAL A 768 18.72 1.62 -26.50
N TYR A 769 17.45 1.21 -26.45
CA TYR A 769 16.50 1.67 -25.43
C TYR A 769 16.29 0.67 -24.29
N LYS A 770 16.54 -0.62 -24.54
CA LYS A 770 16.27 -1.71 -23.58
C LYS A 770 17.54 -2.43 -23.10
N GLY A 771 18.68 -2.19 -23.76
CA GLY A 771 19.96 -2.84 -23.42
C GLY A 771 20.03 -4.32 -23.78
N SER A 772 19.07 -4.84 -24.55
CA SER A 772 19.09 -6.21 -25.06
C SER A 772 19.96 -6.29 -26.31
N LEU A 773 21.20 -6.74 -26.14
CA LEU A 773 22.00 -7.24 -27.26
C LEU A 773 21.47 -8.63 -27.61
N SER A 774 20.74 -8.74 -28.71
CA SER A 774 20.40 -10.06 -29.27
C SER A 774 21.70 -10.74 -29.71
N THR A 775 22.17 -11.73 -28.94
CA THR A 775 23.22 -12.66 -29.36
C THR A 775 22.67 -13.77 -30.21
#